data_AF-A0AAU8PPR9-F1
#
_entry.id   AF-A0AAU8PPR9-F1
#
_cell.length_a   1.000
_cell.length_b   1.000
_cell.length_c   1.000
_cell.angle_alpha   90.00
_cell.angle_beta   90.00
_cell.angle_gamma   90.00
#
_symmetry.space_group_name_H-M   'P 1'
#
loop_
_entity.id
_entity.type
_entity.pdbx_description
1 polymer ?
#
loop_
_entity_poly.entity_id
_entity_poly.type
_entity_poly.pdbx_seq_one_letter_code
_entity_poly.pdbx_strand_id
1 'polypeptide(L)'
;MTGRLAIEDVRPRIAGGSQPSKAVIGEMIPVSALVWREGHDAVSATLNVISPTGEVTRTTMEPAPFDQDKMFSSFVPDALGTWKFRVDAWSDPMSTWRHAVIAKIEVGQDEDDLFNDLEHGAQLFEKAAENASKPTAQKLFAVADSLRSNQPLRARVAPALSKEIHEILHEHPVRELLTRGQNHTVLVERKKAQFSSWYELFPRSTGGWDTDGNPVHGTFSTTAKALKRVAAMGFDTVYFPPIHPIGEIHRKGKNNSLIAEANDVGSPWAIGSAAGGHDAVHPQLGTLKDFQALVSTAEELGLSVALDLALQAAPDHPWARTHQDFFTVLADGTIAYAENPPKKYQDIYPLNFDNNKSAIYAELKRIVLFWIAQGVTVFRVDNPHTKPANFWEWLISTIHETHPEVIFLAEAFTRPARLYGLGKVGFSQSYTYFTWRTTKSELEEFGTEIAAMADVSRPNLFVNTPDILHESLQHGGRAMFAIRAALAATLSPLWGVYSGFELYENEAVSANSEEYLDSEKYELRPRDFTAALEQGDSLEPYLGTLNAIRRAHPALQQLRVIDFHSTDNENIIAYSKVDPVSGDAILVVINLDPTHAHSATVDLTMNAIGREDVDHFTVTDLVTGAQFPWNKRTYVRLDPCADVAHILELPVVEESKRKALSWRTPTDYSN
;
A
#
# COMPACT_ATOMS: atom_id res chain seq x y z
N MET A 1 -3.78 28.32 -7.32
CA MET A 1 -3.02 29.50 -7.78
C MET A 1 -3.83 30.15 -8.88
N THR A 2 -3.98 31.48 -8.81
CA THR A 2 -4.78 32.22 -9.79
C THR A 2 -3.81 33.01 -10.68
N GLY A 3 -3.62 32.53 -11.90
CA GLY A 3 -2.84 33.21 -12.94
C GLY A 3 -3.77 33.84 -13.98
N ARG A 4 -3.42 33.76 -15.27
CA ARG A 4 -4.36 34.10 -16.35
C ARG A 4 -5.50 33.10 -16.41
N LEU A 5 -5.21 31.83 -16.15
CA LEU A 5 -6.16 30.75 -15.96
C LEU A 5 -5.99 30.24 -14.52
N ALA A 6 -7.08 29.83 -13.88
CA ALA A 6 -7.02 29.33 -12.51
C ALA A 6 -6.62 27.85 -12.49
N ILE A 7 -5.72 27.49 -11.57
CA ILE A 7 -5.33 26.10 -11.30
C ILE A 7 -5.41 25.88 -9.80
N GLU A 8 -6.38 25.10 -9.37
CA GLU A 8 -6.70 24.89 -7.97
C GLU A 8 -6.73 23.40 -7.65
N ASP A 9 -6.64 23.11 -6.35
CA ASP A 9 -6.77 21.77 -5.78
C ASP A 9 -6.04 20.64 -6.54
N VAL A 10 -4.78 20.86 -6.92
CA VAL A 10 -3.97 19.82 -7.58
C VAL A 10 -3.70 18.67 -6.59
N ARG A 11 -3.99 17.44 -6.99
CA ARG A 11 -3.82 16.21 -6.21
C ARG A 11 -3.04 15.14 -7.00
N PRO A 12 -2.28 14.25 -6.33
CA PRO A 12 -2.11 14.14 -4.87
C PRO A 12 -1.25 15.26 -4.27
N ARG A 13 -1.57 15.69 -3.05
CA ARG A 13 -0.83 16.75 -2.34
C ARG A 13 -0.85 16.51 -0.83
N ILE A 14 0.31 16.20 -0.26
CA ILE A 14 0.45 15.88 1.17
C ILE A 14 1.02 17.09 1.92
N ALA A 15 0.44 17.42 3.08
CA ALA A 15 0.90 18.51 3.96
C ALA A 15 1.16 19.84 3.21
N GLY A 16 0.21 20.26 2.37
CA GLY A 16 0.33 21.47 1.56
C GLY A 16 1.38 21.41 0.44
N GLY A 17 1.93 20.23 0.14
CA GLY A 17 3.02 20.02 -0.83
C GLY A 17 4.42 19.99 -0.21
N SER A 18 4.53 20.08 1.13
CA SER A 18 5.82 20.01 1.83
C SER A 18 6.41 18.60 1.92
N GLN A 19 5.57 17.58 1.78
CA GLN A 19 5.95 16.17 1.80
C GLN A 19 5.55 15.50 0.48
N PRO A 20 6.34 14.55 -0.04
CA PRO A 20 5.98 13.81 -1.24
C PRO A 20 4.79 12.88 -0.97
N SER A 21 3.93 12.69 -1.98
CA SER A 21 3.03 11.52 -1.98
C SER A 21 3.82 10.25 -2.27
N LYS A 22 3.19 9.09 -2.08
CA LYS A 22 3.84 7.79 -2.23
C LYS A 22 3.32 7.02 -3.44
N ALA A 23 4.25 6.31 -4.09
CA ALA A 23 3.93 5.32 -5.10
C ALA A 23 5.01 4.22 -5.16
N VAL A 24 4.79 3.20 -5.99
CA VAL A 24 5.83 2.23 -6.38
C VAL A 24 6.01 2.17 -7.90
N ILE A 25 7.14 1.62 -8.35
CA ILE A 25 7.36 1.38 -9.78
C ILE A 25 6.20 0.55 -10.37
N GLY A 26 5.68 1.00 -11.51
CA GLY A 26 4.59 0.34 -12.22
C GLY A 26 3.18 0.63 -11.67
N GLU A 27 3.04 1.41 -10.61
CA GLU A 27 1.74 1.84 -10.09
C GLU A 27 1.18 3.02 -10.90
N MET A 28 -0.10 2.95 -11.27
CA MET A 28 -0.77 4.12 -11.85
C MET A 28 -1.05 5.18 -10.77
N ILE A 29 -0.51 6.38 -10.97
CA ILE A 29 -0.74 7.54 -10.10
C ILE A 29 -1.78 8.44 -10.76
N PRO A 30 -3.02 8.51 -10.22
CA PRO A 30 -4.02 9.45 -10.71
C PRO A 30 -3.71 10.86 -10.25
N VAL A 31 -3.87 11.83 -11.16
CA VAL A 31 -3.67 13.26 -10.91
C VAL A 31 -4.96 14.00 -11.26
N SER A 32 -5.39 14.89 -10.37
CA SER A 32 -6.54 15.76 -10.62
C SER A 32 -6.22 17.22 -10.31
N ALA A 33 -6.98 18.13 -10.91
CA ALA A 33 -6.94 19.55 -10.64
C ALA A 33 -8.28 20.21 -10.99
N LEU A 34 -8.59 21.32 -10.33
CA LEU A 34 -9.63 22.24 -10.77
C LEU A 34 -9.00 23.29 -11.68
N VAL A 35 -9.52 23.41 -12.90
CA VAL A 35 -9.00 24.33 -13.93
C VAL A 35 -10.17 25.09 -14.54
N TRP A 36 -10.16 26.41 -14.40
CA TRP A 36 -11.25 27.26 -14.87
C TRP A 36 -10.75 28.62 -15.38
N ARG A 37 -11.64 29.32 -16.09
CA ARG A 37 -11.39 30.66 -16.65
C ARG A 37 -12.65 31.52 -16.61
N GLU A 38 -12.51 32.79 -16.97
CA GLU A 38 -13.65 33.67 -17.23
C GLU A 38 -14.37 33.33 -18.55
N GLY A 39 -15.63 33.74 -18.65
CA GLY A 39 -16.42 33.62 -19.88
C GLY A 39 -16.92 32.20 -20.12
N HIS A 40 -17.10 31.86 -21.40
CA HIS A 40 -17.68 30.58 -21.84
C HIS A 40 -16.76 29.80 -22.78
N ASP A 41 -15.55 30.31 -23.03
CA ASP A 41 -14.59 29.66 -23.90
C ASP A 41 -14.03 28.40 -23.20
N ALA A 42 -13.66 27.40 -23.99
CA ALA A 42 -13.09 26.18 -23.47
C ALA A 42 -11.72 26.44 -22.82
N VAL A 43 -11.47 25.67 -21.76
CA VAL A 43 -10.18 25.57 -21.08
C VAL A 43 -9.73 24.11 -21.09
N SER A 44 -8.42 23.88 -21.14
CA SER A 44 -7.86 22.56 -21.04
C SER A 44 -6.59 22.59 -20.18
N ALA A 45 -6.08 21.41 -19.85
CA ALA A 45 -4.95 21.24 -18.97
C ALA A 45 -3.99 20.16 -19.48
N THR A 46 -2.71 20.30 -19.12
CA THR A 46 -1.66 19.33 -19.43
C THR A 46 -0.97 18.91 -18.13
N LEU A 47 -0.92 17.62 -17.89
CA LEU A 47 -0.05 17.02 -16.87
C LEU A 47 1.37 16.94 -17.42
N ASN A 48 2.30 17.64 -16.77
CA ASN A 48 3.74 17.55 -17.02
C ASN A 48 4.35 16.68 -15.92
N VAL A 49 5.02 15.59 -16.29
CA VAL A 49 5.70 14.69 -15.36
C VAL A 49 7.19 14.75 -15.64
N ILE A 50 8.00 14.86 -14.59
CA ILE A 50 9.45 14.94 -14.64
C ILE A 50 10.01 13.75 -13.88
N SER A 51 10.75 12.90 -14.57
CA SER A 51 11.41 11.72 -13.99
C SER A 51 12.61 12.13 -13.09
N PRO A 52 13.13 11.21 -12.26
CA PRO A 52 14.35 11.43 -11.50
C PRO A 52 15.57 11.77 -12.38
N THR A 53 15.59 11.34 -13.64
CA THR A 53 16.65 11.67 -14.62
C THR A 53 16.44 13.02 -15.30
N GLY A 54 15.29 13.67 -15.10
CA GLY A 54 14.94 14.96 -15.69
C GLY A 54 14.18 14.88 -17.01
N GLU A 55 13.81 13.68 -17.46
CA GLU A 55 12.96 13.50 -18.65
C GLU A 55 11.55 14.05 -18.39
N VAL A 56 10.95 14.69 -19.40
CA VAL A 56 9.65 15.35 -19.27
C VAL A 56 8.61 14.76 -20.22
N THR A 57 7.59 14.13 -19.65
CA THR A 57 6.42 13.62 -20.36
C THR A 57 5.24 14.60 -20.21
N ARG A 58 4.46 14.77 -21.27
CA ARG A 58 3.31 15.68 -21.30
C ARG A 58 2.07 14.94 -21.77
N THR A 59 0.99 15.04 -21.00
CA THR A 59 -0.28 14.37 -21.31
C THR A 59 -1.42 15.37 -21.15
N THR A 60 -2.25 15.53 -22.17
CA THR A 60 -3.49 16.32 -22.07
C THR A 60 -4.41 15.68 -21.03
N MET A 61 -4.98 16.49 -20.14
CA MET A 61 -5.91 16.05 -19.12
C MET A 61 -7.33 16.00 -19.69
N GLU A 62 -8.15 15.12 -19.14
CA GLU A 62 -9.54 14.90 -19.54
C GLU A 62 -10.50 15.48 -18.49
N PRO A 63 -11.57 16.17 -18.88
CA PRO A 63 -12.57 16.65 -17.93
C PRO A 63 -13.37 15.48 -17.33
N ALA A 64 -13.85 15.67 -16.11
CA ALA A 64 -14.76 14.75 -15.46
C ALA A 64 -16.10 14.68 -16.20
N PRO A 65 -16.80 13.52 -16.16
CA PRO A 65 -18.17 13.45 -16.64
C PRO A 65 -19.02 14.45 -15.85
N PHE A 66 -19.71 15.34 -16.56
CA PHE A 66 -20.61 16.36 -16.01
C PHE A 66 -19.97 17.49 -15.19
N ASP A 67 -18.64 17.57 -15.12
CA ASP A 67 -17.89 18.66 -14.47
C ASP A 67 -16.65 19.00 -15.32
N GLN A 68 -16.76 20.06 -16.13
CA GLN A 68 -15.73 20.46 -17.08
C GLN A 68 -14.53 21.13 -16.43
N ASP A 69 -14.68 21.63 -15.20
CA ASP A 69 -13.59 22.31 -14.48
C ASP A 69 -12.70 21.30 -13.76
N LYS A 70 -13.20 20.09 -13.48
CA LYS A 70 -12.43 19.02 -12.85
C LYS A 70 -11.70 18.19 -13.89
N MET A 71 -10.38 18.35 -13.95
CA MET A 71 -9.51 17.69 -14.93
C MET A 71 -8.78 16.51 -14.30
N PHE A 72 -8.63 15.42 -15.07
CA PHE A 72 -7.97 14.18 -14.68
C PHE A 72 -6.90 13.75 -15.67
N SER A 73 -5.83 13.17 -15.15
CA SER A 73 -4.87 12.39 -15.93
C SER A 73 -4.17 11.40 -15.01
N SER A 74 -3.22 10.64 -15.53
CA SER A 74 -2.42 9.71 -14.74
C SER A 74 -1.06 9.50 -15.38
N PHE A 75 -0.14 8.94 -14.61
CA PHE A 75 1.16 8.47 -15.11
C PHE A 75 1.60 7.22 -14.35
N VAL A 76 2.49 6.44 -14.95
CA VAL A 76 3.06 5.22 -14.36
C VAL A 76 4.58 5.43 -14.27
N PRO A 77 5.17 5.47 -13.07
CA PRO A 77 6.60 5.66 -12.91
C PRO A 77 7.34 4.34 -13.20
N ASP A 78 8.48 4.45 -13.87
CA ASP A 78 9.31 3.33 -14.32
C ASP A 78 10.67 3.23 -13.60
N ALA A 79 10.97 4.18 -12.70
CA ALA A 79 12.23 4.27 -11.97
C ALA A 79 12.04 4.69 -10.51
N LEU A 80 12.96 4.24 -9.65
CA LEU A 80 13.02 4.64 -8.23
C LEU A 80 13.40 6.11 -8.08
N GLY A 81 12.94 6.73 -6.99
CA GLY A 81 13.34 8.07 -6.57
C GLY A 81 12.21 9.08 -6.60
N THR A 82 12.57 10.36 -6.51
CA THR A 82 11.59 11.45 -6.45
C THR A 82 11.21 11.92 -7.85
N TRP A 83 9.95 11.67 -8.21
CA TRP A 83 9.31 12.22 -9.39
C TRP A 83 8.69 13.58 -9.07
N LYS A 84 8.56 14.43 -10.09
CA LYS A 84 7.81 15.69 -9.97
C LYS A 84 6.68 15.71 -10.99
N PHE A 85 5.55 16.31 -10.64
CA PHE A 85 4.51 16.60 -11.60
C PHE A 85 3.95 18.01 -11.42
N ARG A 86 3.37 18.55 -12.50
CA ARG A 86 2.76 19.88 -12.54
C ARG A 86 1.62 19.89 -13.54
N VAL A 87 0.53 20.56 -13.19
CA VAL A 87 -0.58 20.85 -14.10
C VAL A 87 -0.37 22.23 -14.72
N ASP A 88 -0.41 22.31 -16.05
CA ASP A 88 -0.42 23.58 -16.79
C ASP A 88 -1.79 23.77 -17.46
N ALA A 89 -2.44 24.90 -17.23
CA ALA A 89 -3.72 25.26 -17.86
C ALA A 89 -3.50 26.12 -19.10
N TRP A 90 -4.36 25.96 -20.09
CA TRP A 90 -4.31 26.71 -21.34
C TRP A 90 -5.71 26.90 -21.94
N SER A 91 -5.90 28.01 -22.65
CA SER A 91 -7.12 28.29 -23.41
C SER A 91 -7.17 27.36 -24.62
N ASP A 92 -8.29 26.69 -24.83
CA ASP A 92 -8.51 25.78 -25.96
C ASP A 92 -9.39 26.46 -27.03
N PRO A 93 -8.78 27.28 -27.92
CA PRO A 93 -9.54 27.96 -28.97
C PRO A 93 -10.12 26.98 -30.00
N MET A 94 -9.50 25.81 -30.19
CA MET A 94 -9.98 24.81 -31.14
C MET A 94 -11.30 24.20 -30.70
N SER A 95 -11.41 23.78 -29.44
CA SER A 95 -12.66 23.24 -28.90
C SER A 95 -13.76 24.31 -28.84
N THR A 96 -13.40 25.55 -28.49
CA THR A 96 -14.32 26.70 -28.48
C THR A 96 -14.90 26.94 -29.88
N TRP A 97 -14.02 27.08 -30.88
CA TRP A 97 -14.41 27.28 -32.27
C TRP A 97 -15.28 26.15 -32.80
N ARG A 98 -14.87 24.90 -32.56
CA ARG A 98 -15.59 23.71 -33.02
C ARG A 98 -17.02 23.67 -32.48
N HIS A 99 -17.19 23.92 -31.18
CA HIS A 99 -18.51 23.95 -30.56
C HIS A 99 -19.39 25.04 -31.18
N ALA A 100 -18.86 26.25 -31.34
CA ALA A 100 -19.59 27.38 -31.93
C ALA A 100 -20.03 27.08 -33.37
N VAL A 101 -19.14 26.56 -34.22
CA VAL A 101 -19.46 26.22 -35.62
C VAL A 101 -20.53 25.13 -35.71
N ILE A 102 -20.43 24.07 -34.90
CA ILE A 102 -21.45 22.99 -34.87
C ILE A 102 -22.82 23.57 -34.49
N ALA A 103 -22.88 24.32 -33.37
CA ALA A 103 -24.14 24.88 -32.88
C ALA A 103 -24.80 25.83 -33.90
N LYS A 104 -24.00 26.67 -34.55
CA LYS A 104 -24.46 27.61 -35.59
C LYS A 104 -25.00 26.89 -36.83
N ILE A 105 -24.33 25.83 -37.29
CA ILE A 105 -24.79 25.01 -38.42
C ILE A 105 -26.11 24.28 -38.07
N GLU A 106 -26.25 23.78 -36.85
CA GLU A 106 -27.45 23.06 -36.40
C GLU A 106 -28.69 23.93 -36.35
N VAL A 107 -28.55 25.23 -36.05
CA VAL A 107 -29.66 26.20 -36.09
C VAL A 107 -29.91 26.78 -37.48
N GLY A 108 -29.19 26.30 -38.50
CA GLY A 108 -29.44 26.62 -39.91
C GLY A 108 -28.84 27.94 -40.40
N GLN A 109 -27.81 28.47 -39.72
CA GLN A 109 -27.04 29.60 -40.24
C GLN A 109 -26.27 29.23 -41.51
N ASP A 110 -26.10 30.20 -42.41
CA ASP A 110 -25.52 29.99 -43.72
C ASP A 110 -24.05 30.40 -43.83
N GLU A 111 -23.50 30.39 -45.05
CA GLU A 111 -22.09 30.69 -45.29
C GLU A 111 -21.71 32.14 -45.01
N ASP A 112 -22.64 33.07 -45.20
CA ASP A 112 -22.40 34.50 -44.97
C ASP A 112 -22.38 34.77 -43.46
N ASP A 113 -23.25 34.12 -42.70
CA ASP A 113 -23.27 34.19 -41.23
C ASP A 113 -21.97 33.65 -40.60
N LEU A 114 -21.46 32.52 -41.11
CA LEU A 114 -20.27 31.84 -40.57
C LEU A 114 -18.94 32.30 -41.19
N PHE A 115 -18.93 33.25 -42.13
CA PHE A 115 -17.72 33.62 -42.87
C PHE A 115 -16.52 33.90 -41.94
N ASN A 116 -16.74 34.72 -40.90
CA ASN A 116 -15.71 35.06 -39.92
C ASN A 116 -15.30 33.86 -39.06
N ASP A 117 -16.24 32.98 -38.70
CA ASP A 117 -15.93 31.76 -37.95
C ASP A 117 -15.04 30.83 -38.79
N LEU A 118 -15.32 30.66 -40.08
CA LEU A 118 -14.54 29.79 -40.96
C LEU A 118 -13.12 30.34 -41.17
N GLU A 119 -12.97 31.65 -41.36
CA GLU A 119 -11.65 32.28 -41.46
C GLU A 119 -10.87 32.17 -40.15
N HIS A 120 -11.53 32.39 -39.00
CA HIS A 120 -10.90 32.19 -37.69
C HIS A 120 -10.44 30.73 -37.50
N GLY A 121 -11.29 29.77 -37.88
CA GLY A 121 -10.94 28.35 -37.87
C GLY A 121 -9.70 28.05 -38.72
N ALA A 122 -9.65 28.57 -39.94
CA ALA A 122 -8.51 28.40 -40.84
C ALA A 122 -7.20 28.90 -40.20
N GLN A 123 -7.22 30.08 -39.56
CA GLN A 123 -6.07 30.62 -38.84
C GLN A 123 -5.64 29.75 -37.65
N LEU A 124 -6.60 29.17 -36.91
CA LEU A 124 -6.29 28.23 -35.84
C LEU A 124 -5.60 26.96 -36.38
N PHE A 125 -6.07 26.41 -37.49
CA PHE A 125 -5.45 25.23 -38.13
C PHE A 125 -4.06 25.50 -38.66
N GLU A 126 -3.83 26.68 -39.25
CA GLU A 126 -2.49 27.14 -39.65
C GLU A 126 -1.55 27.23 -38.45
N LYS A 127 -2.01 27.85 -37.35
CA LYS A 127 -1.25 27.94 -36.10
C LYS A 127 -0.94 26.58 -35.49
N ALA A 128 -1.87 25.62 -35.57
CA ALA A 128 -1.63 24.24 -35.17
C ALA A 128 -0.54 23.58 -36.03
N ALA A 129 -0.52 23.88 -37.33
CA ALA A 129 0.44 23.33 -38.28
C ALA A 129 1.88 23.81 -38.05
N GLU A 130 2.09 25.03 -37.52
CA GLU A 130 3.43 25.60 -37.28
C GLU A 130 4.32 24.75 -36.38
N ASN A 131 3.73 24.05 -35.41
CA ASN A 131 4.46 23.23 -34.43
C ASN A 131 4.35 21.72 -34.69
N ALA A 132 3.75 21.33 -35.82
CA ALA A 132 3.50 19.93 -36.17
C ALA A 132 4.59 19.35 -37.08
N SER A 133 4.66 18.02 -37.15
CA SER A 133 5.51 17.33 -38.14
C SER A 133 5.08 17.68 -39.59
N LYS A 134 5.98 17.58 -40.57
CA LYS A 134 5.65 17.92 -41.98
C LYS A 134 4.38 17.21 -42.50
N PRO A 135 4.20 15.88 -42.33
CA PRO A 135 2.97 15.21 -42.77
C PRO A 135 1.72 15.71 -42.04
N THR A 136 1.82 15.95 -40.73
CA THR A 136 0.70 16.46 -39.92
C THR A 136 0.33 17.89 -40.33
N ALA A 137 1.32 18.75 -40.51
CA ALA A 137 1.14 20.13 -40.94
C ALA A 137 0.42 20.20 -42.31
N GLN A 138 0.78 19.35 -43.27
CA GLN A 138 0.10 19.29 -44.57
C GLN A 138 -1.40 19.00 -44.44
N LYS A 139 -1.78 18.07 -43.55
CA LYS A 139 -3.19 17.76 -43.29
C LYS A 139 -3.92 18.97 -42.67
N LEU A 140 -3.30 19.62 -41.70
CA LEU A 140 -3.88 20.80 -41.03
C LEU A 140 -4.02 21.99 -41.99
N PHE A 141 -3.03 22.25 -42.85
CA PHE A 141 -3.14 23.27 -43.91
C PHE A 141 -4.25 22.94 -44.91
N ALA A 142 -4.40 21.67 -45.31
CA ALA A 142 -5.50 21.27 -46.20
C ALA A 142 -6.89 21.50 -45.57
N VAL A 143 -7.02 21.35 -44.24
CA VAL A 143 -8.25 21.73 -43.51
C VAL A 143 -8.47 23.24 -43.57
N ALA A 144 -7.43 24.05 -43.34
CA ALA A 144 -7.52 25.50 -43.46
C ALA A 144 -7.95 25.95 -44.87
N ASP A 145 -7.37 25.34 -45.92
CA ASP A 145 -7.75 25.58 -47.31
C ASP A 145 -9.20 25.18 -47.59
N SER A 146 -9.66 24.05 -47.05
CA SER A 146 -11.06 23.61 -47.14
C SER A 146 -12.02 24.62 -46.52
N LEU A 147 -11.69 25.14 -45.33
CA LEU A 147 -12.50 26.15 -44.65
C LEU A 147 -12.60 27.45 -45.44
N ARG A 148 -11.56 27.82 -46.21
CA ARG A 148 -11.53 29.01 -47.09
C ARG A 148 -12.05 28.77 -48.52
N SER A 149 -12.44 27.55 -48.85
CA SER A 149 -12.89 27.21 -50.20
C SER A 149 -14.32 27.72 -50.49
N ASN A 150 -14.71 27.70 -51.77
CA ASN A 150 -16.07 28.04 -52.22
C ASN A 150 -17.00 26.81 -52.29
N GLN A 151 -16.69 25.73 -51.56
CA GLN A 151 -17.56 24.55 -51.48
C GLN A 151 -18.78 24.83 -50.58
N PRO A 152 -19.86 24.04 -50.67
CA PRO A 152 -20.97 24.16 -49.72
C PRO A 152 -20.49 24.06 -48.27
N LEU A 153 -21.08 24.86 -47.36
CA LEU A 153 -20.69 24.98 -45.94
C LEU A 153 -20.31 23.65 -45.26
N ARG A 154 -21.17 22.64 -45.38
CA ARG A 154 -20.93 21.32 -44.76
C ARG A 154 -19.68 20.63 -45.30
N ALA A 155 -19.38 20.78 -46.58
CA ALA A 155 -18.18 20.23 -47.20
C ALA A 155 -16.91 20.99 -46.76
N ARG A 156 -17.00 22.32 -46.57
CA ARG A 156 -15.90 23.15 -46.04
C ARG A 156 -15.49 22.69 -44.63
N VAL A 157 -16.48 22.44 -43.77
CA VAL A 157 -16.29 22.15 -42.33
C VAL A 157 -16.01 20.66 -42.05
N ALA A 158 -16.52 19.73 -42.87
CA ALA A 158 -16.39 18.29 -42.61
C ALA A 158 -14.94 17.81 -42.33
N PRO A 159 -13.90 18.25 -43.07
CA PRO A 159 -12.52 17.86 -42.76
C PRO A 159 -12.07 18.28 -41.36
N ALA A 160 -12.46 19.47 -40.91
CA ALA A 160 -12.12 20.00 -39.58
C ALA A 160 -12.76 19.21 -38.43
N LEU A 161 -13.89 18.52 -38.70
CA LEU A 161 -14.61 17.72 -37.72
C LEU A 161 -14.26 16.22 -37.78
N SER A 162 -13.35 15.83 -38.67
CA SER A 162 -12.97 14.43 -38.83
C SER A 162 -12.24 13.87 -37.61
N LYS A 163 -12.38 12.57 -37.37
CA LYS A 163 -11.74 11.86 -36.26
C LYS A 163 -10.22 12.01 -36.28
N GLU A 164 -9.62 11.85 -37.46
CA GLU A 164 -8.16 11.96 -37.67
C GLU A 164 -7.62 13.33 -37.26
N ILE A 165 -8.29 14.42 -37.66
CA ILE A 165 -7.89 15.77 -37.30
C ILE A 165 -8.07 16.03 -35.80
N HIS A 166 -9.13 15.48 -35.21
CA HIS A 166 -9.33 15.57 -33.77
C HIS A 166 -8.24 14.87 -32.97
N GLU A 167 -7.81 13.67 -33.40
CA GLU A 167 -6.69 12.94 -32.78
C GLU A 167 -5.38 13.74 -32.87
N ILE A 168 -5.10 14.34 -34.04
CA ILE A 168 -3.93 15.22 -34.23
C ILE A 168 -3.96 16.41 -33.25
N LEU A 169 -5.09 17.09 -33.13
CA LEU A 169 -5.22 18.25 -32.24
C LEU A 169 -5.21 17.87 -30.76
N HIS A 170 -5.60 16.64 -30.41
CA HIS A 170 -5.50 16.12 -29.06
C HIS A 170 -4.04 15.85 -28.66
N GLU A 171 -3.23 15.29 -29.57
CA GLU A 171 -1.79 15.04 -29.37
C GLU A 171 -0.95 16.33 -29.42
N HIS A 172 -1.33 17.27 -30.29
CA HIS A 172 -0.62 18.52 -30.53
C HIS A 172 -1.55 19.74 -30.47
N PRO A 173 -2.09 20.07 -29.29
CA PRO A 173 -3.07 21.13 -29.17
C PRO A 173 -2.48 22.52 -29.39
N VAL A 174 -3.30 23.43 -29.92
CA VAL A 174 -3.02 24.87 -29.90
C VAL A 174 -3.26 25.38 -28.49
N ARG A 175 -2.18 25.80 -27.81
CA ARG A 175 -2.23 26.25 -26.42
C ARG A 175 -2.01 27.74 -26.32
N GLU A 176 -3.03 28.47 -25.87
CA GLU A 176 -2.94 29.90 -25.62
C GLU A 176 -3.01 30.21 -24.12
N LEU A 177 -2.51 31.39 -23.72
CA LEU A 177 -2.63 31.89 -22.34
C LEU A 177 -2.09 30.93 -21.26
N LEU A 178 -1.04 30.18 -21.62
CA LEU A 178 -0.47 29.13 -20.77
C LEU A 178 -0.16 29.64 -19.36
N THR A 179 -0.85 29.07 -18.38
CA THR A 179 -0.57 29.28 -16.95
C THR A 179 0.10 28.03 -16.39
N ARG A 180 1.31 28.17 -15.84
CA ARG A 180 2.07 27.05 -15.28
C ARG A 180 1.77 26.89 -13.79
N GLY A 181 1.45 25.68 -13.36
CA GLY A 181 1.14 25.37 -11.95
C GLY A 181 2.38 25.27 -11.05
N GLN A 182 2.18 24.70 -9.86
CA GLN A 182 3.27 24.37 -8.93
C GLN A 182 3.76 22.94 -9.15
N ASN A 183 5.04 22.69 -8.87
CA ASN A 183 5.56 21.32 -8.87
C ASN A 183 5.15 20.61 -7.57
N HIS A 184 4.62 19.41 -7.71
CA HIS A 184 4.36 18.45 -6.64
C HIS A 184 5.35 17.29 -6.74
N THR A 185 5.60 16.58 -5.64
CA THR A 185 6.57 15.50 -5.58
C THR A 185 5.89 14.16 -5.24
N VAL A 186 6.40 13.09 -5.85
CA VAL A 186 6.02 11.71 -5.54
C VAL A 186 7.30 10.91 -5.28
N LEU A 187 7.38 10.24 -4.14
CA LEU A 187 8.44 9.30 -3.82
C LEU A 187 8.04 7.92 -4.36
N VAL A 188 8.82 7.42 -5.31
CA VAL A 188 8.61 6.11 -5.94
C VAL A 188 9.59 5.09 -5.36
N GLU A 189 9.04 4.10 -4.68
CA GLU A 189 9.78 3.00 -4.06
C GLU A 189 9.68 1.71 -4.89
N ARG A 190 10.42 0.66 -4.49
CA ARG A 190 10.33 -0.64 -5.15
C ARG A 190 8.97 -1.30 -4.90
N LYS A 191 8.53 -2.17 -5.81
CA LYS A 191 7.22 -2.86 -5.74
C LYS A 191 6.93 -3.52 -4.39
N LYS A 192 7.92 -4.15 -3.75
CA LYS A 192 7.77 -4.78 -2.41
C LYS A 192 7.34 -3.81 -1.30
N ALA A 193 7.52 -2.49 -1.46
CA ALA A 193 7.00 -1.49 -0.53
C ALA A 193 5.46 -1.48 -0.50
N GLN A 194 4.80 -1.87 -1.58
CA GLN A 194 3.34 -1.92 -1.71
C GLN A 194 2.77 -3.34 -1.82
N PHE A 195 3.50 -4.28 -2.41
CA PHE A 195 3.02 -5.65 -2.58
C PHE A 195 4.01 -6.66 -2.03
N SER A 196 3.64 -7.28 -0.90
CA SER A 196 4.43 -8.29 -0.21
C SER A 196 3.54 -9.06 0.76
N SER A 197 3.79 -10.35 0.88
CA SER A 197 3.18 -11.21 1.89
C SER A 197 4.21 -11.52 2.98
N TRP A 198 3.89 -11.23 4.24
CA TRP A 198 4.81 -11.28 5.38
C TRP A 198 4.56 -12.51 6.26
N TYR A 199 5.62 -13.15 6.73
CA TYR A 199 5.55 -14.21 7.71
C TYR A 199 6.48 -13.94 8.88
N GLU A 200 5.94 -13.82 10.08
CA GLU A 200 6.70 -13.62 11.32
C GLU A 200 6.95 -14.97 12.01
N LEU A 201 8.20 -15.23 12.38
CA LEU A 201 8.56 -16.40 13.19
C LEU A 201 9.73 -16.09 14.13
N PHE A 202 9.84 -16.85 15.21
CA PHE A 202 10.95 -16.74 16.17
C PHE A 202 12.05 -17.74 15.83
N PRO A 203 13.28 -17.30 15.46
CA PRO A 203 14.40 -18.20 15.16
C PRO A 203 14.68 -19.21 16.29
N ARG A 204 14.54 -18.77 17.55
CA ARG A 204 14.79 -19.60 18.74
C ARG A 204 13.82 -20.77 18.91
N SER A 205 12.64 -20.74 18.29
CA SER A 205 11.66 -21.83 18.39
C SER A 205 11.80 -22.87 17.29
N THR A 206 12.76 -22.72 16.37
CA THR A 206 12.98 -23.67 15.27
C THR A 206 13.85 -24.87 15.66
N GLY A 207 14.27 -24.97 16.92
CA GLY A 207 15.17 -26.03 17.40
C GLY A 207 14.50 -27.40 17.63
N GLY A 208 13.16 -27.44 17.69
CA GLY A 208 12.41 -28.66 17.97
C GLY A 208 12.47 -29.07 19.45
N TRP A 209 12.49 -30.38 19.69
CA TRP A 209 12.51 -30.96 21.04
C TRP A 209 13.71 -31.91 21.21
N ASP A 210 14.18 -32.06 22.43
CA ASP A 210 15.15 -33.09 22.81
C ASP A 210 14.48 -34.46 23.01
N THR A 211 15.25 -35.47 23.42
CA THR A 211 14.75 -36.83 23.64
C THR A 211 13.76 -36.95 24.80
N ASP A 212 13.76 -35.99 25.71
CA ASP A 212 12.88 -35.95 26.88
C ASP A 212 11.63 -35.10 26.60
N GLY A 213 11.50 -34.55 25.39
CA GLY A 213 10.38 -33.70 24.98
C GLY A 213 10.49 -32.24 25.43
N ASN A 214 11.66 -31.79 25.86
CA ASN A 214 11.87 -30.37 26.21
C ASN A 214 12.16 -29.54 24.96
N PRO A 215 11.60 -28.33 24.83
CA PRO A 215 11.94 -27.40 23.76
C PRO A 215 13.44 -27.07 23.72
N VAL A 216 14.03 -27.13 22.53
CA VAL A 216 15.45 -26.81 22.29
C VAL A 216 15.56 -25.47 21.58
N HIS A 217 16.50 -24.63 22.02
CA HIS A 217 16.76 -23.33 21.39
C HIS A 217 17.29 -23.52 19.96
N GLY A 218 16.59 -22.94 18.99
CA GLY A 218 16.97 -22.92 17.59
C GLY A 218 18.20 -22.07 17.29
N THR A 219 18.74 -22.22 16.09
CA THR A 219 19.87 -21.47 15.54
C THR A 219 19.48 -20.84 14.21
N PHE A 220 20.33 -19.98 13.65
CA PHE A 220 20.15 -19.51 12.28
C PHE A 220 20.12 -20.67 11.28
N SER A 221 20.86 -21.76 11.53
CA SER A 221 20.86 -22.95 10.67
C SER A 221 19.53 -23.73 10.72
N THR A 222 18.92 -23.89 11.90
CA THR A 222 17.59 -24.52 11.99
C THR A 222 16.52 -23.62 11.39
N THR A 223 16.65 -22.30 11.58
CA THR A 223 15.76 -21.30 10.99
C THR A 223 15.80 -21.34 9.47
N ALA A 224 16.99 -21.48 8.87
CA ALA A 224 17.16 -21.59 7.43
C ALA A 224 16.39 -22.78 6.83
N LYS A 225 16.25 -23.88 7.58
CA LYS A 225 15.42 -25.03 7.15
C LYS A 225 13.93 -24.68 7.17
N ALA A 226 13.46 -23.96 8.19
CA ALA A 226 12.07 -23.53 8.31
C ALA A 226 11.65 -22.58 7.18
N LEU A 227 12.58 -21.78 6.62
CA LEU A 227 12.28 -20.86 5.52
C LEU A 227 11.74 -21.56 4.26
N LYS A 228 12.10 -22.83 4.01
CA LYS A 228 11.57 -23.59 2.86
C LYS A 228 10.05 -23.70 2.90
N ARG A 229 9.50 -23.92 4.10
CA ARG A 229 8.06 -23.99 4.35
C ARG A 229 7.39 -22.63 4.13
N VAL A 230 8.00 -21.57 4.66
CA VAL A 230 7.53 -20.18 4.48
C VAL A 230 7.48 -19.81 3.00
N ALA A 231 8.51 -20.14 2.23
CA ALA A 231 8.55 -19.91 0.79
C ALA A 231 7.51 -20.76 0.03
N ALA A 232 7.28 -22.01 0.46
CA ALA A 232 6.26 -22.89 -0.14
C ALA A 232 4.83 -22.34 0.03
N MET A 233 4.54 -21.68 1.15
CA MET A 233 3.30 -20.92 1.34
C MET A 233 3.20 -19.64 0.49
N GLY A 234 4.25 -19.27 -0.24
CA GLY A 234 4.24 -18.11 -1.13
C GLY A 234 4.42 -16.76 -0.44
N PHE A 235 4.99 -16.72 0.75
CA PHE A 235 5.40 -15.46 1.38
C PHE A 235 6.63 -14.86 0.66
N ASP A 236 6.76 -13.54 0.72
CA ASP A 236 7.83 -12.77 0.05
C ASP A 236 8.83 -12.14 1.03
N THR A 237 8.42 -12.03 2.30
CA THR A 237 9.19 -11.41 3.38
C THR A 237 9.05 -12.26 4.65
N VAL A 238 10.18 -12.62 5.26
CA VAL A 238 10.22 -13.25 6.58
C VAL A 238 10.67 -12.21 7.61
N TYR A 239 9.88 -12.02 8.65
CA TYR A 239 10.13 -11.07 9.71
C TYR A 239 10.58 -11.81 10.97
N PHE A 240 11.73 -11.41 11.52
CA PHE A 240 12.22 -11.92 12.79
C PHE A 240 12.09 -10.87 13.90
N PRO A 241 11.59 -11.25 15.09
CA PRO A 241 11.79 -10.49 16.32
C PRO A 241 13.29 -10.21 16.55
N PRO A 242 13.67 -9.34 17.50
CA PRO A 242 15.07 -9.01 17.73
C PRO A 242 15.95 -10.26 17.92
N ILE A 243 17.04 -10.32 17.16
CA ILE A 243 17.97 -11.46 17.13
C ILE A 243 19.23 -11.23 17.98
N HIS A 244 19.19 -10.22 18.83
CA HIS A 244 20.32 -9.74 19.63
C HIS A 244 20.41 -10.47 20.98
N PRO A 245 21.53 -10.35 21.72
CA PRO A 245 21.60 -10.81 23.11
C PRO A 245 20.46 -10.22 23.95
N ILE A 246 19.88 -11.03 24.84
CA ILE A 246 18.75 -10.66 25.70
C ILE A 246 19.26 -10.39 27.11
N GLY A 247 18.80 -9.30 27.71
CA GLY A 247 19.18 -8.89 29.06
C GLY A 247 18.87 -9.93 30.14
N GLU A 248 19.71 -9.98 31.16
CA GLU A 248 19.58 -10.86 32.32
C GLU A 248 18.98 -10.14 33.53
N ILE A 249 19.09 -8.81 33.59
CA ILE A 249 18.57 -8.00 34.70
C ILE A 249 17.09 -7.71 34.49
N HIS A 250 16.27 -8.03 35.49
CA HIS A 250 14.80 -7.92 35.44
C HIS A 250 14.16 -8.68 34.28
N ARG A 251 14.84 -9.73 33.76
CA ARG A 251 14.31 -10.59 32.72
C ARG A 251 12.92 -11.11 33.10
N LYS A 252 11.98 -11.03 32.17
CA LYS A 252 10.65 -11.63 32.32
C LYS A 252 10.69 -13.14 32.13
N GLY A 253 9.95 -13.86 32.98
CA GLY A 253 9.74 -15.29 32.85
C GLY A 253 8.54 -15.65 31.97
N LYS A 254 8.22 -16.94 31.87
CA LYS A 254 7.07 -17.44 31.11
C LYS A 254 5.77 -16.72 31.48
N ASN A 255 4.84 -16.64 30.51
CA ASN A 255 3.55 -15.96 30.68
C ASN A 255 3.68 -14.53 31.24
N ASN A 256 4.71 -13.79 30.82
CA ASN A 256 4.97 -12.40 31.23
C ASN A 256 5.21 -12.25 32.75
N SER A 257 5.72 -13.29 33.42
CA SER A 257 6.09 -13.23 34.83
C SER A 257 7.17 -12.19 35.09
N LEU A 258 7.07 -11.46 36.21
CA LEU A 258 8.10 -10.51 36.65
C LEU A 258 9.38 -11.18 37.17
N ILE A 259 9.32 -12.49 37.43
CA ILE A 259 10.45 -13.28 37.93
C ILE A 259 10.72 -14.38 36.92
N ALA A 260 11.89 -14.32 36.28
CA ALA A 260 12.41 -15.37 35.43
C ALA A 260 13.01 -16.52 36.25
N GLU A 261 12.75 -17.75 35.82
CA GLU A 261 13.48 -18.92 36.29
C GLU A 261 14.81 -19.09 35.53
N ALA A 262 15.67 -19.99 36.01
CA ALA A 262 17.04 -20.15 35.49
C ALA A 262 17.10 -20.50 33.98
N ASN A 263 16.06 -21.16 33.46
CA ASN A 263 15.99 -21.60 32.07
C ASN A 263 15.07 -20.72 31.20
N ASP A 264 14.52 -19.64 31.75
CA ASP A 264 13.65 -18.75 30.99
C ASP A 264 14.46 -17.91 30.00
N VAL A 265 13.99 -17.92 28.75
CA VAL A 265 14.66 -17.27 27.63
C VAL A 265 14.40 -15.76 27.57
N GLY A 266 13.37 -15.28 28.26
CA GLY A 266 13.02 -13.86 28.31
C GLY A 266 12.49 -13.29 27.00
N SER A 267 12.22 -11.98 27.01
CA SER A 267 11.72 -11.22 25.87
C SER A 267 12.86 -10.87 24.89
N PRO A 268 12.74 -11.18 23.59
CA PRO A 268 13.70 -10.71 22.58
C PRO A 268 13.84 -9.19 22.53
N TRP A 269 12.77 -8.45 22.85
CA TRP A 269 12.78 -6.98 22.87
C TRP A 269 13.53 -6.38 24.06
N ALA A 270 13.95 -7.19 25.05
CA ALA A 270 14.88 -6.79 26.10
C ALA A 270 16.33 -6.83 25.60
N ILE A 271 16.63 -5.99 24.60
CA ILE A 271 17.88 -6.02 23.85
C ILE A 271 19.05 -5.57 24.71
N GLY A 272 20.10 -6.39 24.73
CA GLY A 272 21.41 -6.07 25.28
C GLY A 272 21.78 -6.85 26.51
N SER A 273 22.98 -7.43 26.48
CA SER A 273 23.60 -8.04 27.66
C SER A 273 25.12 -7.84 27.60
N ALA A 274 25.85 -8.51 28.49
CA ALA A 274 27.31 -8.56 28.42
C ALA A 274 27.84 -9.11 27.07
N ALA A 275 27.05 -9.86 26.32
CA ALA A 275 27.43 -10.43 25.03
C ALA A 275 27.30 -9.45 23.83
N GLY A 276 26.70 -8.28 24.02
CA GLY A 276 26.56 -7.26 22.98
C GLY A 276 25.20 -6.55 22.98
N GLY A 277 25.03 -5.63 22.04
CA GLY A 277 23.81 -4.82 21.85
C GLY A 277 23.18 -5.01 20.48
N HIS A 278 22.66 -3.92 19.90
CA HIS A 278 21.92 -3.90 18.64
C HIS A 278 22.71 -4.31 17.39
N ASP A 279 24.05 -4.36 17.46
CA ASP A 279 24.93 -4.80 16.36
C ASP A 279 25.56 -6.19 16.63
N ALA A 280 25.02 -6.93 17.61
CA ALA A 280 25.40 -8.29 17.92
C ALA A 280 24.24 -9.26 17.62
N VAL A 281 24.58 -10.54 17.48
CA VAL A 281 23.61 -11.65 17.41
C VAL A 281 23.59 -12.42 18.73
N HIS A 282 22.44 -12.96 19.11
CA HIS A 282 22.30 -13.76 20.32
C HIS A 282 23.23 -14.99 20.26
N PRO A 283 24.05 -15.27 21.29
CA PRO A 283 25.05 -16.35 21.22
C PRO A 283 24.46 -17.74 20.93
N GLN A 284 23.26 -18.03 21.44
CA GLN A 284 22.57 -19.30 21.17
C GLN A 284 22.00 -19.41 19.75
N LEU A 285 21.83 -18.30 19.02
CA LEU A 285 21.41 -18.34 17.60
C LEU A 285 22.58 -18.68 16.67
N GLY A 286 23.82 -18.38 17.08
CA GLY A 286 25.04 -18.61 16.32
C GLY A 286 25.86 -17.32 16.18
N THR A 287 26.55 -17.20 15.04
CA THR A 287 27.43 -16.07 14.72
C THR A 287 26.86 -15.19 13.62
N LEU A 288 27.46 -14.01 13.41
CA LEU A 288 27.10 -13.13 12.30
C LEU A 288 27.24 -13.82 10.93
N LYS A 289 28.21 -14.74 10.78
CA LYS A 289 28.39 -15.54 9.57
C LYS A 289 27.22 -16.50 9.35
N ASP A 290 26.69 -17.08 10.42
CA ASP A 290 25.52 -17.96 10.34
C ASP A 290 24.26 -17.16 9.97
N PHE A 291 24.15 -15.92 10.45
CA PHE A 291 23.10 -14.99 10.02
C PHE A 291 23.22 -14.66 8.52
N GLN A 292 24.41 -14.33 8.02
CA GLN A 292 24.62 -14.09 6.58
C GLN A 292 24.24 -15.31 5.73
N ALA A 293 24.53 -16.52 6.21
CA ALA A 293 24.12 -17.76 5.54
C ALA A 293 22.59 -17.93 5.53
N LEU A 294 21.90 -17.56 6.61
CA LEU A 294 20.44 -17.52 6.66
C LEU A 294 19.87 -16.51 5.66
N VAL A 295 20.42 -15.29 5.60
CA VAL A 295 20.01 -14.26 4.62
C VAL A 295 20.20 -14.76 3.19
N SER A 296 21.36 -15.37 2.89
CA SER A 296 21.62 -15.96 1.57
C SER A 296 20.60 -17.06 1.23
N THR A 297 20.26 -17.92 2.20
CA THR A 297 19.22 -18.96 2.01
C THR A 297 17.84 -18.34 1.76
N ALA A 298 17.51 -17.25 2.46
CA ALA A 298 16.25 -16.53 2.25
C ALA A 298 16.19 -15.96 0.83
N GLU A 299 17.27 -15.34 0.35
CA GLU A 299 17.36 -14.80 -1.01
C GLU A 299 17.23 -15.87 -2.08
N GLU A 300 17.88 -17.03 -1.92
CA GLU A 300 17.74 -18.19 -2.80
C GLU A 300 16.29 -18.70 -2.89
N LEU A 301 15.51 -18.52 -1.82
CA LEU A 301 14.09 -18.87 -1.74
C LEU A 301 13.16 -17.71 -2.19
N GLY A 302 13.70 -16.55 -2.59
CA GLY A 302 12.93 -15.37 -2.98
C GLY A 302 12.38 -14.54 -1.81
N LEU A 303 12.78 -14.86 -0.57
CA LEU A 303 12.37 -14.18 0.65
C LEU A 303 13.29 -12.99 0.96
N SER A 304 12.71 -11.85 1.32
CA SER A 304 13.45 -10.77 1.98
C SER A 304 13.45 -10.97 3.48
N VAL A 305 14.59 -10.78 4.15
CA VAL A 305 14.66 -10.77 5.61
C VAL A 305 14.31 -9.39 6.14
N ALA A 306 13.30 -9.33 7.00
CA ALA A 306 12.96 -8.15 7.79
C ALA A 306 13.41 -8.36 9.24
N LEU A 307 14.12 -7.38 9.80
CA LEU A 307 14.50 -7.39 11.21
C LEU A 307 13.66 -6.40 12.01
N ASP A 308 13.30 -6.77 13.24
CA ASP A 308 12.78 -5.83 14.22
C ASP A 308 13.84 -4.76 14.56
N LEU A 309 13.45 -3.50 14.53
CA LEU A 309 14.23 -2.36 15.00
C LEU A 309 13.55 -1.75 16.22
N ALA A 310 13.82 -2.33 17.39
CA ALA A 310 13.35 -1.85 18.68
C ALA A 310 14.37 -0.92 19.34
N LEU A 311 14.11 0.39 19.29
CA LEU A 311 15.02 1.41 19.84
C LEU A 311 14.83 1.58 21.36
N GLN A 312 15.39 0.63 22.11
CA GLN A 312 15.34 0.54 23.57
C GLN A 312 16.47 -0.38 24.06
N ALA A 313 16.71 -0.43 25.37
CA ALA A 313 17.80 -1.22 25.91
C ALA A 313 17.43 -1.90 27.22
N ALA A 314 17.82 -3.17 27.41
CA ALA A 314 17.79 -3.80 28.72
C ALA A 314 18.77 -3.12 29.70
N PRO A 315 18.60 -3.27 31.02
CA PRO A 315 19.48 -2.62 32.01
C PRO A 315 20.95 -3.01 31.90
N ASP A 316 21.25 -4.19 31.36
CA ASP A 316 22.58 -4.71 31.12
C ASP A 316 23.10 -4.52 29.68
N HIS A 317 22.38 -3.78 28.83
CA HIS A 317 22.88 -3.34 27.53
C HIS A 317 24.15 -2.48 27.70
N PRO A 318 25.19 -2.62 26.84
CA PRO A 318 26.43 -1.85 26.94
C PRO A 318 26.23 -0.32 27.08
N TRP A 319 25.29 0.26 26.32
CA TRP A 319 24.91 1.67 26.41
C TRP A 319 24.47 2.13 27.81
N ALA A 320 23.82 1.28 28.62
CA ALA A 320 23.41 1.66 29.97
C ALA A 320 24.62 2.01 30.87
N ARG A 321 25.82 1.51 30.53
CA ARG A 321 27.08 1.85 31.20
C ARG A 321 27.89 2.90 30.45
N THR A 322 27.97 2.80 29.12
CA THR A 322 28.90 3.63 28.32
C THR A 322 28.28 4.91 27.74
N HIS A 323 26.94 4.99 27.68
CA HIS A 323 26.17 6.09 27.10
C HIS A 323 24.95 6.43 27.97
N GLN A 324 25.17 6.79 29.24
CA GLN A 324 24.07 7.20 30.12
C GLN A 324 23.31 8.44 29.60
N ASP A 325 23.97 9.25 28.77
CA ASP A 325 23.37 10.37 28.04
C ASP A 325 22.34 9.96 27.00
N PHE A 326 22.20 8.67 26.67
CA PHE A 326 21.10 8.14 25.85
C PHE A 326 19.83 7.84 26.66
N PHE A 327 19.82 8.08 27.98
CA PHE A 327 18.70 7.76 28.85
C PHE A 327 18.31 8.96 29.72
N THR A 328 17.08 8.91 30.26
CA THR A 328 16.64 9.86 31.29
C THR A 328 17.04 9.33 32.66
N VAL A 329 18.14 9.85 33.21
CA VAL A 329 18.60 9.52 34.57
C VAL A 329 17.82 10.34 35.60
N LEU A 330 17.20 9.65 36.56
CA LEU A 330 16.45 10.25 37.65
C LEU A 330 17.36 10.86 38.72
N ALA A 331 16.78 11.61 39.65
CA ALA A 331 17.52 12.31 40.70
C ALA A 331 18.32 11.39 41.64
N ASP A 332 17.92 10.12 41.76
CA ASP A 332 18.61 9.09 42.55
C ASP A 332 19.65 8.30 41.73
N GLY A 333 19.84 8.64 40.45
CA GLY A 333 20.77 7.97 39.54
C GLY A 333 20.19 6.75 38.82
N THR A 334 18.93 6.39 39.06
CA THR A 334 18.27 5.27 38.37
C THR A 334 17.66 5.70 37.03
N ILE A 335 17.31 4.73 36.18
CA ILE A 335 16.56 4.96 34.93
C ILE A 335 15.21 4.27 35.08
N ALA A 336 14.12 5.00 34.82
CA ALA A 336 12.78 4.42 34.83
C ALA A 336 12.60 3.42 33.68
N TYR A 337 11.85 2.35 33.94
CA TYR A 337 11.49 1.38 32.93
C TYR A 337 10.50 1.96 31.91
N ALA A 338 10.42 1.38 30.72
CA ALA A 338 9.50 1.83 29.68
C ALA A 338 8.06 1.41 29.98
N GLU A 339 7.09 2.24 29.59
CA GLU A 339 5.67 1.94 29.66
C GLU A 339 4.97 2.33 28.35
N ASN A 340 3.96 1.55 27.96
CA ASN A 340 2.96 1.95 26.97
C ASN A 340 1.58 1.66 27.57
N PRO A 341 1.03 2.59 28.37
CA PRO A 341 -0.10 2.30 29.24
C PRO A 341 -1.28 1.62 28.52
N PRO A 342 -1.84 0.52 29.09
CA PRO A 342 -1.57 0.00 30.45
C PRO A 342 -0.36 -0.95 30.55
N LYS A 343 0.35 -1.26 29.46
CA LYS A 343 1.48 -2.21 29.46
C LYS A 343 2.72 -1.61 30.16
N LYS A 344 3.40 -2.44 30.95
CA LYS A 344 4.64 -2.13 31.68
C LYS A 344 5.77 -3.07 31.24
N TYR A 345 6.96 -2.50 31.05
CA TYR A 345 8.12 -3.22 30.54
C TYR A 345 9.32 -3.04 31.46
N GLN A 346 9.29 -3.73 32.61
CA GLN A 346 10.30 -3.64 33.68
C GLN A 346 11.71 -4.09 33.25
N ASP A 347 11.78 -4.85 32.15
CA ASP A 347 12.96 -5.42 31.53
C ASP A 347 13.67 -4.47 30.54
N ILE A 348 13.15 -3.26 30.30
CA ILE A 348 13.71 -2.31 29.32
C ILE A 348 13.69 -0.85 29.78
N TYR A 349 14.66 -0.09 29.28
CA TYR A 349 14.78 1.37 29.40
C TYR A 349 14.49 2.07 28.07
N PRO A 350 13.70 3.17 28.08
CA PRO A 350 13.48 3.98 26.90
C PRO A 350 14.69 4.88 26.61
N LEU A 351 15.00 5.07 25.33
CA LEU A 351 16.04 6.02 24.90
C LEU A 351 15.54 7.47 24.98
N ASN A 352 16.42 8.38 25.34
CA ASN A 352 16.22 9.83 25.34
C ASN A 352 16.97 10.44 24.13
N PHE A 353 16.23 11.10 23.25
CA PHE A 353 16.76 11.65 21.99
C PHE A 353 17.21 13.11 22.10
N ASP A 354 17.03 13.73 23.27
CA ASP A 354 17.24 15.16 23.48
C ASP A 354 18.53 15.45 24.25
N ASN A 355 18.94 14.57 25.17
CA ASN A 355 20.13 14.73 26.01
C ASN A 355 21.43 14.81 25.21
N ASN A 356 21.60 13.93 24.21
CA ASN A 356 22.72 13.97 23.26
C ASN A 356 22.27 13.58 21.85
N LYS A 357 21.44 14.45 21.26
CA LYS A 357 20.82 14.25 19.95
C LYS A 357 21.82 13.80 18.87
N SER A 358 22.96 14.47 18.75
CA SER A 358 23.94 14.17 17.69
C SER A 358 24.53 12.77 17.82
N ALA A 359 24.88 12.34 19.04
CA ALA A 359 25.48 11.03 19.26
C ALA A 359 24.48 9.89 19.05
N ILE A 360 23.26 10.01 19.59
CA ILE A 360 22.25 8.96 19.44
C ILE A 360 21.76 8.83 17.99
N TYR A 361 21.61 9.94 17.26
CA TYR A 361 21.26 9.90 15.83
C TYR A 361 22.34 9.19 15.02
N ALA A 362 23.63 9.51 15.26
CA ALA A 362 24.75 8.89 14.57
C ALA A 362 24.85 7.38 14.86
N GLU A 363 24.66 6.98 16.12
CA GLU A 363 24.74 5.57 16.52
C GLU A 363 23.60 4.74 15.94
N LEU A 364 22.37 5.25 15.96
CA LEU A 364 21.23 4.54 15.39
C LEU A 364 21.32 4.43 13.86
N LYS A 365 21.83 5.46 13.18
CA LYS A 365 22.17 5.37 11.76
C LYS A 365 23.24 4.29 11.50
N ARG A 366 24.29 4.23 12.33
CA ARG A 366 25.34 3.21 12.23
C ARG A 366 24.76 1.80 12.34
N ILE A 367 23.85 1.55 13.28
CA ILE A 367 23.18 0.25 13.46
C ILE A 367 22.38 -0.15 12.21
N VAL A 368 21.58 0.76 11.65
CA VAL A 368 20.80 0.47 10.45
C VAL A 368 21.73 0.13 9.28
N LEU A 369 22.78 0.93 9.06
CA LEU A 369 23.79 0.66 8.02
C LEU A 369 24.56 -0.64 8.25
N PHE A 370 24.82 -1.00 9.50
CA PHE A 370 25.46 -2.27 9.85
C PHE A 370 24.64 -3.46 9.36
N TRP A 371 23.32 -3.47 9.60
CA TRP A 371 22.44 -4.55 9.17
C TRP A 371 22.17 -4.54 7.66
N ILE A 372 22.11 -3.36 7.03
CA ILE A 372 22.09 -3.25 5.56
C ILE A 372 23.32 -3.93 4.96
N ALA A 373 24.50 -3.73 5.54
CA ALA A 373 25.72 -4.41 5.10
C ALA A 373 25.69 -5.93 5.29
N GLN A 374 24.76 -6.47 6.08
CA GLN A 374 24.51 -7.91 6.23
C GLN A 374 23.40 -8.44 5.30
N GLY A 375 22.85 -7.61 4.40
CA GLY A 375 21.80 -7.98 3.45
C GLY A 375 20.36 -7.67 3.90
N VAL A 376 20.18 -6.98 5.04
CA VAL A 376 18.84 -6.61 5.54
C VAL A 376 18.36 -5.36 4.82
N THR A 377 17.27 -5.48 4.05
CA THR A 377 16.68 -4.35 3.29
C THR A 377 15.27 -3.99 3.77
N VAL A 378 14.84 -4.56 4.88
CA VAL A 378 13.52 -4.34 5.47
C VAL A 378 13.64 -4.26 6.99
N PHE A 379 13.07 -3.22 7.58
CA PHE A 379 13.04 -3.03 9.04
C PHE A 379 11.59 -2.87 9.50
N ARG A 380 11.14 -3.76 10.39
CA ARG A 380 9.90 -3.57 11.16
C ARG A 380 10.28 -2.76 12.39
N VAL A 381 9.83 -1.51 12.44
CA VAL A 381 10.20 -0.58 13.51
C VAL A 381 9.17 -0.66 14.64
N ASP A 382 9.64 -0.98 15.84
CA ASP A 382 8.81 -1.15 17.02
C ASP A 382 8.35 0.21 17.59
N ASN A 383 7.04 0.35 17.78
CA ASN A 383 6.41 1.48 18.45
C ASN A 383 7.01 2.86 18.07
N PRO A 384 7.19 3.23 16.77
CA PRO A 384 7.86 4.47 16.38
C PRO A 384 7.16 5.72 16.88
N HIS A 385 5.86 5.62 17.22
CA HIS A 385 5.07 6.70 17.82
C HIS A 385 5.51 7.10 19.25
N THR A 386 6.42 6.34 19.87
CA THR A 386 7.05 6.65 21.17
C THR A 386 8.39 7.38 21.02
N LYS A 387 8.91 7.52 19.79
CA LYS A 387 10.15 8.21 19.46
C LYS A 387 9.84 9.50 18.68
N PRO A 388 10.72 10.52 18.67
CA PRO A 388 10.45 11.78 17.99
C PRO A 388 10.24 11.60 16.47
N ALA A 389 9.20 12.20 15.91
CA ALA A 389 8.90 12.08 14.47
C ALA A 389 10.00 12.67 13.56
N ASN A 390 10.66 13.74 14.01
CA ASN A 390 11.78 14.35 13.29
C ASN A 390 13.02 13.44 13.22
N PHE A 391 13.23 12.56 14.19
CA PHE A 391 14.27 11.55 14.12
C PHE A 391 13.99 10.57 12.99
N TRP A 392 12.75 10.10 12.87
CA TRP A 392 12.36 9.18 11.81
C TRP A 392 12.46 9.81 10.42
N GLU A 393 11.96 11.03 10.26
CA GLU A 393 12.11 11.80 9.02
C GLU A 393 13.57 11.90 8.61
N TRP A 394 14.45 12.28 9.54
CA TRP A 394 15.89 12.37 9.30
C TRP A 394 16.51 11.01 8.96
N LEU A 395 16.23 9.97 9.75
CA LEU A 395 16.85 8.65 9.59
C LEU A 395 16.46 8.05 8.23
N ILE A 396 15.17 8.03 7.91
CA ILE A 396 14.65 7.41 6.69
C ILE A 396 15.19 8.15 5.46
N SER A 397 15.07 9.48 5.42
CA SER A 397 15.60 10.27 4.31
C SER A 397 17.10 10.06 4.13
N THR A 398 17.88 10.08 5.22
CA THR A 398 19.33 9.89 5.20
C THR A 398 19.72 8.48 4.72
N ILE A 399 18.97 7.44 5.07
CA ILE A 399 19.23 6.08 4.58
C ILE A 399 18.89 6.00 3.08
N HIS A 400 17.74 6.54 2.66
CA HIS A 400 17.29 6.51 1.26
C HIS A 400 18.17 7.31 0.29
N GLU A 401 19.00 8.24 0.77
CA GLU A 401 20.03 8.91 -0.06
C GLU A 401 21.02 7.91 -0.69
N THR A 402 21.30 6.80 0.00
CA THR A 402 22.27 5.77 -0.45
C THR A 402 21.68 4.38 -0.64
N HIS A 403 20.54 4.12 0.02
CA HIS A 403 19.84 2.84 0.03
C HIS A 403 18.32 3.04 -0.18
N PRO A 404 17.90 3.56 -1.34
CA PRO A 404 16.47 3.83 -1.63
C PRO A 404 15.61 2.56 -1.69
N GLU A 405 16.22 1.38 -1.72
CA GLU A 405 15.55 0.08 -1.67
C GLU A 405 15.08 -0.31 -0.26
N VAL A 406 15.58 0.33 0.80
CA VAL A 406 15.26 -0.07 2.18
C VAL A 406 13.80 0.28 2.53
N ILE A 407 13.07 -0.68 3.06
CA ILE A 407 11.67 -0.52 3.50
C ILE A 407 11.63 -0.38 5.02
N PHE A 408 10.87 0.61 5.50
CA PHE A 408 10.54 0.76 6.93
C PHE A 408 9.05 0.53 7.15
N LEU A 409 8.70 -0.44 7.99
CA LEU A 409 7.33 -0.72 8.44
C LEU A 409 7.13 -0.14 9.84
N ALA A 410 6.18 0.79 10.01
CA ALA A 410 5.83 1.36 11.31
C ALA A 410 4.83 0.49 12.05
N GLU A 411 5.22 -0.09 13.20
CA GLU A 411 4.26 -0.68 14.13
C GLU A 411 3.67 0.37 15.07
N ALA A 412 2.64 1.08 14.61
CA ALA A 412 2.07 2.20 15.34
C ALA A 412 0.57 2.02 15.61
N PHE A 413 0.23 1.19 16.60
CA PHE A 413 -1.14 1.10 17.13
C PHE A 413 -1.44 2.31 18.02
N THR A 414 -1.73 3.43 17.37
CA THR A 414 -1.89 4.74 18.01
C THR A 414 -2.90 5.57 17.24
N ARG A 415 -3.46 6.65 17.79
CA ARG A 415 -4.48 7.49 17.13
C ARG A 415 -4.15 7.89 15.67
N PRO A 416 -5.16 8.05 14.79
CA PRO A 416 -4.96 8.26 13.35
C PRO A 416 -3.97 9.37 12.97
N ALA A 417 -4.05 10.53 13.62
CA ALA A 417 -3.15 11.66 13.36
C ALA A 417 -1.66 11.28 13.51
N ARG A 418 -1.31 10.42 14.47
CA ARG A 418 0.05 9.92 14.66
C ARG A 418 0.39 8.79 13.69
N LEU A 419 -0.53 7.85 13.47
CA LEU A 419 -0.35 6.74 12.53
C LEU A 419 -0.07 7.26 11.12
N TYR A 420 -0.94 8.12 10.59
CA TYR A 420 -0.75 8.73 9.27
C TYR A 420 0.35 9.78 9.27
N GLY A 421 0.60 10.46 10.39
CA GLY A 421 1.75 11.35 10.55
C GLY A 421 3.08 10.62 10.30
N LEU A 422 3.23 9.41 10.84
CA LEU A 422 4.40 8.55 10.59
C LEU A 422 4.49 8.11 9.12
N GLY A 423 3.35 7.82 8.49
CA GLY A 423 3.29 7.65 7.04
C GLY A 423 3.84 8.87 6.29
N LYS A 424 3.35 10.08 6.63
CA LYS A 424 3.76 11.33 5.96
C LYS A 424 5.26 11.64 6.08
N VAL A 425 5.93 11.29 7.19
CA VAL A 425 7.36 11.58 7.40
C VAL A 425 8.32 10.60 6.71
N GLY A 426 7.82 9.49 6.14
CA GLY A 426 8.63 8.63 5.27
C GLY A 426 8.49 7.12 5.46
N PHE A 427 7.77 6.62 6.49
CA PHE A 427 7.61 5.17 6.68
C PHE A 427 6.95 4.52 5.47
N SER A 428 7.63 3.56 4.82
CA SER A 428 7.14 2.88 3.62
C SER A 428 5.79 2.19 3.84
N GLN A 429 5.60 1.58 5.01
CA GLN A 429 4.43 0.79 5.38
C GLN A 429 3.97 1.11 6.80
N SER A 430 2.71 0.80 7.12
CA SER A 430 2.12 0.99 8.45
C SER A 430 1.32 -0.24 8.87
N TYR A 431 1.47 -0.67 10.12
CA TYR A 431 0.41 -1.47 10.77
C TYR A 431 -0.89 -0.65 10.86
N THR A 432 -2.00 -1.33 11.10
CA THR A 432 -3.34 -0.72 11.08
C THR A 432 -4.25 -1.29 12.16
N TYR A 433 -5.47 -0.77 12.28
CA TYR A 433 -6.46 -1.30 13.22
C TYR A 433 -7.23 -2.52 12.72
N PHE A 434 -6.77 -3.17 11.64
CA PHE A 434 -7.50 -4.25 10.97
C PHE A 434 -8.02 -5.33 11.93
N THR A 435 -7.21 -5.77 12.90
CA THR A 435 -7.58 -6.79 13.89
C THR A 435 -8.86 -6.44 14.65
N TRP A 436 -9.07 -5.16 14.95
CA TRP A 436 -10.23 -4.61 15.66
C TRP A 436 -11.32 -4.07 14.70
N ARG A 437 -11.35 -4.54 13.45
CA ARG A 437 -12.44 -4.31 12.50
C ARG A 437 -13.02 -5.66 12.13
N THR A 438 -14.20 -5.97 12.65
CA THR A 438 -14.76 -7.33 12.58
C THR A 438 -16.15 -7.40 11.97
N THR A 439 -16.96 -6.36 12.15
CA THR A 439 -18.27 -6.26 11.49
C THR A 439 -18.12 -5.79 10.04
N LYS A 440 -19.16 -6.02 9.22
CA LYS A 440 -19.21 -5.53 7.84
C LYS A 440 -19.00 -4.01 7.76
N SER A 441 -19.76 -3.24 8.52
CA SER A 441 -19.66 -1.77 8.55
C SER A 441 -18.24 -1.29 8.91
N GLU A 442 -17.63 -1.87 9.94
CA GLU A 442 -16.25 -1.54 10.33
C GLU A 442 -15.24 -1.86 9.24
N LEU A 443 -15.41 -2.98 8.52
CA LEU A 443 -14.52 -3.40 7.44
C LEU A 443 -14.69 -2.53 6.18
N GLU A 444 -15.91 -2.13 5.84
CA GLU A 444 -16.21 -1.21 4.74
C GLU A 444 -15.66 0.19 5.02
N GLU A 445 -15.86 0.72 6.23
CA GLU A 445 -15.28 1.99 6.68
C GLU A 445 -13.76 1.92 6.61
N PHE A 446 -13.16 0.88 7.19
CA PHE A 446 -11.71 0.68 7.20
C PHE A 446 -11.14 0.55 5.79
N GLY A 447 -11.75 -0.27 4.92
CA GLY A 447 -11.31 -0.46 3.54
C GLY A 447 -11.37 0.83 2.72
N THR A 448 -12.44 1.61 2.92
CA THR A 448 -12.61 2.93 2.29
C THR A 448 -11.54 3.91 2.80
N GLU A 449 -11.26 3.93 4.10
CA GLU A 449 -10.25 4.79 4.70
C GLU A 449 -8.85 4.50 4.16
N ILE A 450 -8.43 3.23 4.14
CA ILE A 450 -7.09 2.87 3.66
C ILE A 450 -6.92 3.14 2.15
N ALA A 451 -7.98 2.98 1.36
CA ALA A 451 -7.99 3.32 -0.06
C ALA A 451 -7.90 4.84 -0.26
N ALA A 452 -8.58 5.63 0.57
CA ALA A 452 -8.46 7.09 0.58
C ALA A 452 -7.03 7.55 0.94
N MET A 453 -6.40 6.88 1.91
CA MET A 453 -5.06 7.22 2.43
C MET A 453 -3.88 6.62 1.64
N ALA A 454 -4.13 6.03 0.47
CA ALA A 454 -3.11 5.37 -0.35
C ALA A 454 -1.93 6.27 -0.79
N ASP A 455 -2.13 7.59 -0.88
CA ASP A 455 -1.04 8.55 -1.16
C ASP A 455 -0.09 8.79 0.04
N VAL A 456 -0.49 8.35 1.23
CA VAL A 456 0.15 8.65 2.51
C VAL A 456 0.70 7.40 3.18
N SER A 457 -0.06 6.31 3.18
CA SER A 457 0.20 5.11 3.97
C SER A 457 -0.09 3.85 3.16
N ARG A 458 0.74 2.83 3.34
CA ARG A 458 0.53 1.49 2.77
C ARG A 458 0.26 0.51 3.91
N PRO A 459 -0.96 -0.03 4.03
CA PRO A 459 -1.42 -0.76 5.21
C PRO A 459 -0.94 -2.21 5.19
N ASN A 460 -0.05 -2.61 6.10
CA ASN A 460 0.32 -4.00 6.28
C ASN A 460 -0.67 -4.69 7.24
N LEU A 461 -1.54 -5.53 6.69
CA LEU A 461 -2.63 -6.18 7.43
C LEU A 461 -2.16 -7.52 8.01
N PHE A 462 -1.54 -7.47 9.19
CA PHE A 462 -1.27 -8.68 9.96
C PHE A 462 -2.59 -9.25 10.52
N VAL A 463 -2.82 -10.55 10.31
CA VAL A 463 -4.01 -11.26 10.83
C VAL A 463 -3.92 -11.53 12.33
N ASN A 464 -2.70 -11.67 12.83
CA ASN A 464 -2.32 -11.81 14.23
C ASN A 464 -0.90 -11.26 14.42
N THR A 465 -0.51 -10.98 15.65
CA THR A 465 0.88 -10.65 16.03
C THR A 465 1.19 -11.33 17.36
N PRO A 466 2.45 -11.41 17.82
CA PRO A 466 2.78 -11.97 19.14
C PRO A 466 2.06 -11.29 20.32
N ASP A 467 1.55 -10.07 20.12
CA ASP A 467 0.82 -9.26 21.09
C ASP A 467 -0.71 -9.23 20.88
N ILE A 468 -1.20 -9.75 19.76
CA ILE A 468 -2.61 -9.60 19.34
C ILE A 468 -3.18 -10.93 18.84
N LEU A 469 -3.93 -11.57 19.73
CA LEU A 469 -4.89 -12.63 19.48
C LEU A 469 -6.29 -12.08 19.76
N HIS A 470 -6.94 -11.51 18.74
CA HIS A 470 -8.24 -10.88 18.89
C HIS A 470 -9.35 -11.89 19.28
N GLU A 471 -10.35 -11.46 20.05
CA GLU A 471 -11.46 -12.29 20.55
C GLU A 471 -12.19 -13.05 19.43
N SER A 472 -12.29 -12.47 18.23
CA SER A 472 -12.88 -13.16 17.07
C SER A 472 -12.16 -14.46 16.74
N LEU A 473 -10.83 -14.51 16.81
CA LEU A 473 -10.06 -15.75 16.59
C LEU A 473 -10.19 -16.73 17.76
N GLN A 474 -10.29 -16.21 18.98
CA GLN A 474 -10.48 -17.02 20.19
C GLN A 474 -11.81 -17.81 20.14
N HIS A 475 -12.88 -17.18 19.66
CA HIS A 475 -14.23 -17.74 19.71
C HIS A 475 -14.76 -18.25 18.36
N GLY A 476 -14.19 -17.80 17.25
CA GLY A 476 -14.68 -18.09 15.90
C GLY A 476 -14.19 -19.41 15.30
N GLY A 477 -13.39 -20.18 16.03
CA GLY A 477 -12.86 -21.48 15.56
C GLY A 477 -12.07 -21.37 14.25
N ARG A 478 -11.87 -22.52 13.57
CA ARG A 478 -11.03 -22.61 12.37
C ARG A 478 -11.51 -21.73 11.21
N ALA A 479 -12.83 -21.60 11.04
CA ALA A 479 -13.42 -20.79 9.97
C ALA A 479 -13.03 -19.31 10.10
N MET A 480 -12.98 -18.76 11.31
CA MET A 480 -12.58 -17.36 11.49
C MET A 480 -11.13 -17.11 11.07
N PHE A 481 -10.21 -18.05 11.27
CA PHE A 481 -8.83 -17.92 10.76
C PHE A 481 -8.83 -17.80 9.22
N ALA A 482 -9.61 -18.62 8.53
CA ALA A 482 -9.75 -18.53 7.07
C ALA A 482 -10.41 -17.22 6.62
N ILE A 483 -11.45 -16.74 7.32
CA ILE A 483 -12.12 -15.46 7.06
C ILE A 483 -11.13 -14.29 7.19
N ARG A 484 -10.40 -14.22 8.31
CA ARG A 484 -9.43 -13.15 8.57
C ARG A 484 -8.26 -13.18 7.57
N ALA A 485 -7.80 -14.37 7.18
CA ALA A 485 -6.80 -14.52 6.14
C ALA A 485 -7.29 -14.01 4.78
N ALA A 486 -8.50 -14.39 4.35
CA ALA A 486 -9.09 -13.92 3.09
C ALA A 486 -9.24 -12.40 3.07
N LEU A 487 -9.77 -11.80 4.15
CA LEU A 487 -9.90 -10.36 4.29
C LEU A 487 -8.55 -9.65 4.18
N ALA A 488 -7.55 -10.04 4.97
CA ALA A 488 -6.25 -9.39 4.96
C ALA A 488 -5.55 -9.52 3.60
N ALA A 489 -5.59 -10.73 3.01
CA ALA A 489 -4.96 -11.07 1.76
C ALA A 489 -5.59 -10.38 0.53
N THR A 490 -6.83 -9.91 0.61
CA THR A 490 -7.52 -9.33 -0.56
C THR A 490 -7.86 -7.86 -0.40
N LEU A 491 -8.10 -7.36 0.82
CA LEU A 491 -8.30 -5.93 1.07
C LEU A 491 -7.01 -5.13 0.79
N SER A 492 -5.86 -5.59 1.27
CA SER A 492 -4.60 -4.88 1.13
C SER A 492 -3.58 -5.63 0.26
N PRO A 493 -2.76 -4.90 -0.53
CA PRO A 493 -1.61 -5.49 -1.19
C PRO A 493 -0.48 -5.87 -0.22
N LEU A 494 -0.54 -5.48 1.06
CA LEU A 494 0.36 -5.93 2.13
C LEU A 494 -0.43 -6.65 3.21
N TRP A 495 -0.01 -7.87 3.53
CA TRP A 495 -0.60 -8.64 4.62
C TRP A 495 0.47 -9.49 5.30
N GLY A 496 0.18 -9.93 6.53
CA GLY A 496 1.13 -10.69 7.33
C GLY A 496 0.47 -11.75 8.21
N VAL A 497 1.24 -12.77 8.55
CA VAL A 497 0.86 -13.87 9.44
C VAL A 497 1.97 -14.10 10.45
N TYR A 498 1.63 -14.22 11.73
CA TYR A 498 2.55 -14.68 12.77
C TYR A 498 2.38 -16.19 12.99
N SER A 499 3.51 -16.90 13.02
CA SER A 499 3.60 -18.36 13.10
C SER A 499 2.77 -18.94 14.25
N GLY A 500 1.98 -19.96 13.94
CA GLY A 500 1.00 -20.56 14.85
C GLY A 500 -0.45 -20.27 14.42
N PHE A 501 -0.66 -19.22 13.64
CA PHE A 501 -1.97 -18.91 13.02
C PHE A 501 -2.49 -20.07 12.18
N GLU A 502 -1.61 -20.69 11.39
CA GLU A 502 -1.96 -21.81 10.54
C GLU A 502 -2.26 -23.12 11.30
N LEU A 503 -1.98 -23.16 12.60
CA LEU A 503 -2.33 -24.25 13.51
C LEU A 503 -3.56 -23.91 14.35
N TYR A 504 -4.21 -22.79 14.07
CA TYR A 504 -5.38 -22.31 14.79
C TYR A 504 -5.13 -22.04 16.28
N GLU A 505 -3.90 -21.66 16.66
CA GLU A 505 -3.59 -21.28 18.04
C GLU A 505 -4.46 -20.10 18.48
N ASN A 506 -5.37 -20.33 19.43
CA ASN A 506 -6.42 -19.38 19.80
C ASN A 506 -6.68 -19.27 21.31
N GLU A 507 -5.79 -19.79 22.15
CA GLU A 507 -5.91 -19.70 23.60
C GLU A 507 -5.22 -18.43 24.13
N ALA A 508 -6.00 -17.59 24.83
CA ALA A 508 -5.49 -16.41 25.52
C ALA A 508 -5.04 -16.72 26.95
N VAL A 509 -4.06 -15.96 27.46
CA VAL A 509 -3.51 -16.15 28.82
C VAL A 509 -4.55 -15.98 29.93
N SER A 510 -5.59 -15.18 29.67
CA SER A 510 -6.74 -15.00 30.56
C SER A 510 -7.94 -14.51 29.76
N ALA A 511 -9.14 -14.63 30.34
CA ALA A 511 -10.35 -14.03 29.76
C ALA A 511 -10.16 -12.52 29.50
N ASN A 512 -10.69 -12.03 28.38
CA ASN A 512 -10.58 -10.63 27.91
C ASN A 512 -9.14 -10.13 27.66
N SER A 513 -8.19 -11.05 27.49
CA SER A 513 -6.83 -10.73 27.06
C SER A 513 -6.68 -11.00 25.57
N GLU A 514 -5.94 -10.14 24.87
CA GLU A 514 -5.46 -10.42 23.51
C GLU A 514 -4.04 -11.04 23.50
N GLU A 515 -3.46 -11.32 24.66
CA GLU A 515 -2.16 -11.98 24.77
C GLU A 515 -2.32 -13.51 24.72
N TYR A 516 -1.51 -14.17 23.90
CA TYR A 516 -1.44 -15.64 23.82
C TYR A 516 -1.07 -16.27 25.17
N LEU A 517 -1.71 -17.40 25.49
CA LEU A 517 -1.24 -18.33 26.52
C LEU A 517 0.10 -18.94 26.11
N ASP A 518 1.01 -19.10 27.08
CA ASP A 518 2.35 -19.63 26.90
C ASP A 518 3.11 -18.90 25.77
N SER A 519 2.97 -17.58 25.76
CA SER A 519 3.42 -16.71 24.67
C SER A 519 4.89 -16.95 24.31
N GLU A 520 5.14 -17.18 23.02
CA GLU A 520 6.47 -17.36 22.43
C GLU A 520 7.42 -16.18 22.68
N LYS A 521 6.89 -15.02 23.09
CA LYS A 521 7.68 -13.89 23.56
C LYS A 521 8.50 -14.22 24.81
N TYR A 522 8.05 -15.15 25.65
CA TYR A 522 8.70 -15.46 26.94
C TYR A 522 9.18 -16.91 27.06
N GLU A 523 8.81 -17.78 26.11
CA GLU A 523 9.24 -19.18 26.07
C GLU A 523 9.51 -19.69 24.65
N LEU A 524 10.16 -20.85 24.55
CA LEU A 524 10.38 -21.52 23.27
C LEU A 524 9.11 -22.27 22.86
N ARG A 525 8.65 -22.07 21.62
CA ARG A 525 7.43 -22.69 21.07
C ARG A 525 7.71 -23.47 19.78
N PRO A 526 8.48 -24.57 19.85
CA PRO A 526 8.58 -25.50 18.71
C PRO A 526 7.18 -26.02 18.35
N ARG A 527 6.93 -26.17 17.05
CA ARG A 527 5.65 -26.59 16.48
C ARG A 527 5.88 -27.66 15.42
N ASP A 528 5.05 -28.70 15.41
CA ASP A 528 5.10 -29.76 14.39
C ASP A 528 4.11 -29.46 13.27
N PHE A 529 4.51 -28.56 12.36
CA PHE A 529 3.69 -28.17 11.22
C PHE A 529 3.47 -29.33 10.24
N THR A 530 4.43 -30.25 10.12
CA THR A 530 4.32 -31.40 9.21
C THR A 530 3.23 -32.34 9.68
N ALA A 531 3.21 -32.70 10.97
CA ALA A 531 2.15 -33.54 11.52
C ALA A 531 0.77 -32.88 11.37
N ALA A 532 0.65 -31.57 11.63
CA ALA A 532 -0.61 -30.85 11.46
C ALA A 532 -1.10 -30.87 10.01
N LEU A 533 -0.20 -30.66 9.04
CA LEU A 533 -0.54 -30.71 7.62
C LEU A 533 -0.98 -32.13 7.19
N GLU A 534 -0.27 -33.17 7.63
CA GLU A 534 -0.59 -34.57 7.33
C GLU A 534 -1.95 -35.01 7.90
N GLN A 535 -2.35 -34.42 9.03
CA GLN A 535 -3.64 -34.67 9.67
C GLN A 535 -4.79 -33.85 9.06
N GLY A 536 -4.50 -32.91 8.15
CA GLY A 536 -5.49 -31.97 7.63
C GLY A 536 -5.87 -30.86 8.62
N ASP A 537 -5.06 -30.69 9.67
CA ASP A 537 -5.25 -29.74 10.77
C ASP A 537 -4.35 -28.52 10.62
N SER A 538 -4.19 -28.03 9.37
CA SER A 538 -3.45 -26.81 9.09
C SER A 538 -4.08 -25.95 8.00
N LEU A 539 -4.04 -24.64 8.20
CA LEU A 539 -4.46 -23.63 7.23
C LEU A 539 -3.40 -23.35 6.15
N GLU A 540 -2.21 -23.97 6.27
CA GLU A 540 -1.09 -23.78 5.35
C GLU A 540 -1.45 -23.81 3.86
N PRO A 541 -2.23 -24.82 3.37
CA PRO A 541 -2.62 -24.89 1.98
C PRO A 541 -3.45 -23.67 1.54
N TYR A 542 -4.35 -23.20 2.42
CA TYR A 542 -5.21 -22.05 2.11
C TYR A 542 -4.41 -20.74 2.06
N LEU A 543 -3.45 -20.54 2.98
CA LEU A 543 -2.53 -19.40 2.91
C LEU A 543 -1.71 -19.43 1.60
N GLY A 544 -1.26 -20.62 1.19
CA GLY A 544 -0.62 -20.86 -0.10
C GLY A 544 -1.48 -20.44 -1.30
N THR A 545 -2.75 -20.85 -1.30
CA THR A 545 -3.73 -20.47 -2.33
C THR A 545 -3.94 -18.96 -2.39
N LEU A 546 -4.14 -18.30 -1.24
CA LEU A 546 -4.30 -16.84 -1.18
C LEU A 546 -3.08 -16.10 -1.75
N ASN A 547 -1.86 -16.53 -1.40
CA ASN A 547 -0.63 -15.95 -1.93
C ASN A 547 -0.43 -16.24 -3.43
N ALA A 548 -0.87 -17.39 -3.93
CA ALA A 548 -0.85 -17.68 -5.37
C ALA A 548 -1.80 -16.75 -6.14
N ILE A 549 -3.04 -16.60 -5.66
CA ILE A 549 -4.05 -15.69 -6.24
C ILE A 549 -3.51 -14.25 -6.27
N ARG A 550 -3.00 -13.75 -5.14
CA ARG A 550 -2.42 -12.41 -5.04
C ARG A 550 -1.29 -12.15 -6.05
N ARG A 551 -0.44 -13.16 -6.29
CA ARG A 551 0.67 -13.06 -7.26
C ARG A 551 0.18 -13.06 -8.70
N ALA A 552 -0.86 -13.84 -8.99
CA ALA A 552 -1.43 -13.96 -10.34
C ALA A 552 -2.25 -12.73 -10.75
N HIS A 553 -2.88 -12.02 -9.81
CA HIS A 553 -3.84 -10.95 -10.09
C HIS A 553 -3.35 -9.56 -9.65
N PRO A 554 -2.86 -8.71 -10.58
CA PRO A 554 -2.46 -7.33 -10.31
C PRO A 554 -3.47 -6.47 -9.55
N ALA A 555 -4.78 -6.74 -9.67
CA ALA A 555 -5.82 -6.03 -8.92
C ALA A 555 -5.61 -6.11 -7.41
N LEU A 556 -5.11 -7.25 -6.90
CA LEU A 556 -4.82 -7.45 -5.48
C LEU A 556 -3.47 -6.84 -5.06
N GLN A 557 -2.68 -6.33 -6.00
CA GLN A 557 -1.39 -5.67 -5.78
C GLN A 557 -1.52 -4.14 -5.66
N GLN A 558 -2.73 -3.62 -5.85
CA GLN A 558 -3.08 -2.20 -5.72
C GLN A 558 -3.92 -1.94 -4.48
N LEU A 559 -3.96 -0.68 -4.03
CA LEU A 559 -4.73 -0.24 -2.86
C LEU A 559 -5.90 0.69 -3.21
N ARG A 560 -5.72 1.56 -4.21
CA ARG A 560 -6.60 2.72 -4.46
C ARG A 560 -7.96 2.38 -5.04
N VAL A 561 -8.00 1.36 -5.90
CA VAL A 561 -9.15 1.03 -6.75
C VAL A 561 -9.86 -0.17 -6.11
N ILE A 562 -10.60 0.13 -5.05
CA ILE A 562 -11.50 -0.80 -4.38
C ILE A 562 -12.90 -0.18 -4.33
N ASP A 563 -13.92 -0.98 -4.58
CA ASP A 563 -15.33 -0.59 -4.47
C ASP A 563 -16.08 -1.63 -3.64
N PHE A 564 -16.88 -1.17 -2.67
CA PHE A 564 -17.73 -2.03 -1.86
C PHE A 564 -19.12 -2.12 -2.49
N HIS A 565 -19.60 -3.35 -2.66
CA HIS A 565 -20.88 -3.64 -3.29
C HIS A 565 -21.93 -3.95 -2.25
N SER A 566 -23.16 -3.50 -2.50
CA SER A 566 -24.25 -3.71 -1.56
C SER A 566 -24.62 -5.18 -1.49
N THR A 567 -24.95 -5.65 -0.29
CA THR A 567 -25.51 -6.97 -0.04
C THR A 567 -26.70 -6.82 0.90
N ASP A 568 -27.72 -7.66 0.72
CA ASP A 568 -28.93 -7.67 1.56
C ASP A 568 -28.77 -8.46 2.88
N ASN A 569 -27.53 -8.78 3.27
CA ASN A 569 -27.19 -9.51 4.49
C ASN A 569 -25.94 -8.92 5.16
N GLU A 570 -26.06 -8.51 6.43
CA GLU A 570 -24.99 -7.88 7.21
C GLU A 570 -23.79 -8.81 7.48
N ASN A 571 -23.95 -10.12 7.38
CA ASN A 571 -22.87 -11.08 7.53
C ASN A 571 -22.13 -11.35 6.22
N ILE A 572 -22.60 -10.85 5.07
CA ILE A 572 -21.92 -11.01 3.78
C ILE A 572 -21.34 -9.67 3.34
N ILE A 573 -20.02 -9.58 3.23
CA ILE A 573 -19.33 -8.43 2.64
C ILE A 573 -18.94 -8.75 1.20
N ALA A 574 -19.04 -7.75 0.31
CA ALA A 574 -18.62 -7.87 -1.08
C ALA A 574 -17.85 -6.64 -1.54
N TYR A 575 -16.71 -6.83 -2.20
CA TYR A 575 -15.92 -5.74 -2.77
C TYR A 575 -15.12 -6.19 -3.99
N SER A 576 -14.93 -5.30 -4.94
CA SER A 576 -14.08 -5.54 -6.11
C SER A 576 -12.83 -4.67 -6.08
N LYS A 577 -11.80 -5.15 -6.77
CA LYS A 577 -10.56 -4.41 -7.04
C LYS A 577 -10.22 -4.52 -8.51
N VAL A 578 -9.72 -3.44 -9.09
CA VAL A 578 -9.31 -3.38 -10.50
C VAL A 578 -7.92 -2.79 -10.61
N ASP A 579 -7.05 -3.41 -11.40
CA ASP A 579 -5.78 -2.80 -11.80
C ASP A 579 -5.98 -1.94 -13.05
N PRO A 580 -5.86 -0.61 -12.98
CA PRO A 580 -6.10 0.26 -14.12
C PRO A 580 -5.00 0.17 -15.20
N VAL A 581 -3.87 -0.49 -14.93
CA VAL A 581 -2.82 -0.74 -15.94
C VAL A 581 -3.21 -1.93 -16.82
N SER A 582 -3.40 -3.11 -16.24
CA SER A 582 -3.67 -4.35 -16.97
C SER A 582 -5.16 -4.60 -17.27
N GLY A 583 -6.06 -3.98 -16.51
CA GLY A 583 -7.50 -4.26 -16.53
C GLY A 583 -7.90 -5.54 -15.78
N ASP A 584 -6.95 -6.21 -15.11
CA ASP A 584 -7.26 -7.32 -14.20
C ASP A 584 -8.24 -6.86 -13.12
N ALA A 585 -9.22 -7.71 -12.81
CA ALA A 585 -10.32 -7.38 -11.92
C ALA A 585 -10.73 -8.59 -11.09
N ILE A 586 -10.85 -8.40 -9.78
CA ILE A 586 -11.26 -9.42 -8.82
C ILE A 586 -12.48 -8.92 -8.06
N LEU A 587 -13.45 -9.81 -7.83
CA LEU A 587 -14.55 -9.61 -6.90
C LEU A 587 -14.42 -10.60 -5.74
N VAL A 588 -14.51 -10.09 -4.52
CA VAL A 588 -14.41 -10.89 -3.30
C VAL A 588 -15.75 -10.84 -2.58
N VAL A 589 -16.25 -11.99 -2.14
CA VAL A 589 -17.47 -12.13 -1.33
C VAL A 589 -17.15 -13.02 -0.14
N ILE A 590 -17.35 -12.55 1.09
CA ILE A 590 -16.95 -13.26 2.31
C ILE A 590 -18.12 -13.35 3.28
N ASN A 591 -18.32 -14.53 3.87
CA ASN A 591 -19.17 -14.69 5.05
C ASN A 591 -18.37 -14.39 6.31
N LEU A 592 -18.82 -13.39 7.06
CA LEU A 592 -18.19 -12.91 8.29
C LEU A 592 -18.62 -13.71 9.53
N ASP A 593 -19.70 -14.49 9.44
CA ASP A 593 -20.10 -15.43 10.49
C ASP A 593 -19.34 -16.76 10.32
N PRO A 594 -18.49 -17.17 11.27
CA PRO A 594 -17.74 -18.41 11.17
C PRO A 594 -18.55 -19.67 11.51
N THR A 595 -19.80 -19.51 11.94
CA THR A 595 -20.64 -20.60 12.48
C THR A 595 -21.79 -20.99 11.58
N HIS A 596 -22.45 -20.02 10.92
CA HIS A 596 -23.65 -20.28 10.13
C HIS A 596 -23.43 -20.01 8.65
N ALA A 597 -24.09 -20.83 7.83
CA ALA A 597 -24.22 -20.55 6.41
C ALA A 597 -25.12 -19.33 6.19
N HIS A 598 -24.66 -18.42 5.35
CA HIS A 598 -25.40 -17.23 4.97
C HIS A 598 -25.56 -17.15 3.46
N SER A 599 -26.71 -16.61 3.03
CA SER A 599 -26.94 -16.24 1.65
C SER A 599 -27.25 -14.76 1.54
N ALA A 600 -26.95 -14.18 0.38
CA ALA A 600 -27.24 -12.79 0.06
C ALA A 600 -27.50 -12.63 -1.45
N THR A 601 -28.13 -11.53 -1.82
CA THR A 601 -28.05 -10.96 -3.16
C THR A 601 -26.98 -9.87 -3.15
N VAL A 602 -25.92 -10.04 -3.95
CA VAL A 602 -24.91 -9.00 -4.18
C VAL A 602 -25.41 -8.09 -5.30
N ASP A 603 -25.47 -6.78 -5.06
CA ASP A 603 -25.80 -5.74 -6.04
C ASP A 603 -24.52 -4.97 -6.42
N LEU A 604 -24.02 -5.25 -7.62
CA LEU A 604 -22.75 -4.73 -8.12
C LEU A 604 -22.88 -3.28 -8.61
N THR A 605 -21.89 -2.48 -8.21
CA THR A 605 -21.59 -1.19 -8.84
C THR A 605 -20.91 -1.45 -10.18
N MET A 606 -21.70 -1.72 -11.23
CA MET A 606 -21.19 -2.22 -12.52
C MET A 606 -20.14 -1.32 -13.17
N ASN A 607 -20.29 0.00 -13.05
CA ASN A 607 -19.32 0.96 -13.58
C ASN A 607 -17.96 0.88 -12.86
N ALA A 608 -17.89 0.50 -11.58
CA ALA A 608 -16.65 0.34 -10.83
C ALA A 608 -15.77 -0.81 -11.36
N ILE A 609 -16.39 -1.78 -12.03
CA ILE A 609 -15.72 -2.91 -12.71
C ILE A 609 -15.70 -2.74 -14.24
N GLY A 610 -15.96 -1.52 -14.74
CA GLY A 610 -15.92 -1.20 -16.17
C GLY A 610 -17.04 -1.83 -17.01
N ARG A 611 -18.18 -2.18 -16.40
CA ARG A 611 -19.34 -2.81 -17.04
C ARG A 611 -20.58 -1.91 -17.02
N GLU A 612 -21.54 -2.23 -17.87
CA GLU A 612 -22.85 -1.58 -17.91
C GLU A 612 -23.89 -2.40 -17.14
N ASP A 613 -24.95 -1.76 -16.64
CA ASP A 613 -26.00 -2.41 -15.83
C ASP A 613 -26.70 -3.60 -16.51
N VAL A 614 -26.66 -3.68 -17.84
CA VAL A 614 -27.28 -4.74 -18.65
C VAL A 614 -26.36 -5.93 -18.93
N ASP A 615 -25.07 -5.81 -18.59
CA ASP A 615 -24.07 -6.82 -18.92
C ASP A 615 -24.28 -8.12 -18.13
N HIS A 616 -23.97 -9.23 -18.78
CA HIS A 616 -23.92 -10.58 -18.21
C HIS A 616 -22.56 -11.17 -18.54
N PHE A 617 -21.94 -11.84 -17.57
CA PHE A 617 -20.60 -12.38 -17.72
C PHE A 617 -20.42 -13.66 -16.91
N THR A 618 -19.33 -14.37 -17.15
CA THR A 618 -18.94 -15.55 -16.38
C THR A 618 -17.76 -15.19 -15.50
N VAL A 619 -17.78 -15.67 -14.26
CA VAL A 619 -16.68 -15.52 -13.30
C VAL A 619 -16.16 -16.90 -12.91
N THR A 620 -14.88 -16.97 -12.54
CA THR A 620 -14.26 -18.18 -11.99
C THR A 620 -13.90 -17.93 -10.53
N ASP A 621 -14.38 -18.77 -9.62
CA ASP A 621 -13.92 -18.77 -8.24
C ASP A 621 -12.54 -19.40 -8.15
N LEU A 622 -11.56 -18.59 -7.79
CA LEU A 622 -10.15 -18.97 -7.75
C LEU A 622 -9.80 -19.89 -6.58
N VAL A 623 -10.70 -20.03 -5.60
CA VAL A 623 -10.53 -20.97 -4.48
C VAL A 623 -10.98 -22.37 -4.89
N THR A 624 -12.15 -22.49 -5.53
CA THR A 624 -12.81 -23.77 -5.83
C THR A 624 -12.65 -24.23 -7.28
N GLY A 625 -12.32 -23.32 -8.19
CA GLY A 625 -12.31 -23.52 -9.64
C GLY A 625 -13.70 -23.50 -10.28
N ALA A 626 -14.76 -23.27 -9.50
CA ALA A 626 -16.13 -23.24 -10.01
C ALA A 626 -16.39 -22.01 -10.89
N GLN A 627 -17.25 -22.15 -11.89
CA GLN A 627 -17.65 -21.05 -12.76
C GLN A 627 -19.14 -20.72 -12.60
N PHE A 628 -19.44 -19.43 -12.54
CA PHE A 628 -20.80 -18.94 -12.32
C PHE A 628 -21.18 -17.87 -13.34
N PRO A 629 -22.44 -17.85 -13.83
CA PRO A 629 -22.97 -16.69 -14.52
C PRO A 629 -23.26 -15.58 -13.50
N TRP A 630 -22.83 -14.36 -13.82
CA TRP A 630 -23.03 -13.17 -13.01
C TRP A 630 -23.66 -12.05 -13.84
N ASN A 631 -24.44 -11.23 -13.16
CA ASN A 631 -24.92 -9.94 -13.63
C ASN A 631 -24.94 -8.97 -12.44
N LYS A 632 -25.56 -7.79 -12.61
CA LYS A 632 -25.65 -6.77 -11.56
C LYS A 632 -26.17 -7.31 -10.22
N ARG A 633 -27.20 -8.16 -10.20
CA ARG A 633 -27.81 -8.68 -8.97
C ARG A 633 -27.72 -10.20 -8.94
N THR A 634 -26.73 -10.72 -8.21
CA THR A 634 -26.41 -12.15 -8.19
C THR A 634 -26.59 -12.74 -6.79
N TYR A 635 -27.29 -13.88 -6.70
CA TYR A 635 -27.43 -14.64 -5.45
C TYR A 635 -26.14 -15.39 -5.12
N VAL A 636 -25.75 -15.37 -3.84
CA VAL A 636 -24.61 -16.12 -3.29
C VAL A 636 -25.02 -16.86 -2.03
N ARG A 637 -24.38 -17.99 -1.74
CA ARG A 637 -24.48 -18.71 -0.47
C ARG A 637 -23.11 -19.25 -0.07
N LEU A 638 -22.65 -18.88 1.11
CA LEU A 638 -21.37 -19.32 1.68
C LEU A 638 -21.64 -20.08 2.98
N ASP A 639 -20.96 -21.20 3.15
CA ASP A 639 -21.08 -22.10 4.29
C ASP A 639 -19.70 -22.25 4.94
N PRO A 640 -19.47 -21.76 6.17
CA PRO A 640 -18.16 -21.77 6.79
C PRO A 640 -17.52 -23.16 6.93
N CYS A 641 -18.31 -24.24 6.88
CA CYS A 641 -17.81 -25.61 6.88
C CYS A 641 -17.25 -26.05 5.52
N ALA A 642 -17.57 -25.34 4.43
CA ALA A 642 -17.13 -25.62 3.07
C ALA A 642 -16.24 -24.48 2.55
N ASP A 643 -16.82 -23.30 2.35
CA ASP A 643 -16.18 -22.13 1.77
C ASP A 643 -16.53 -20.87 2.56
N VAL A 644 -15.51 -20.21 3.11
CA VAL A 644 -15.69 -18.93 3.84
C VAL A 644 -15.76 -17.72 2.90
N ALA A 645 -15.27 -17.87 1.67
CA ALA A 645 -15.12 -16.79 0.70
C ALA A 645 -15.20 -17.30 -0.73
N HIS A 646 -15.79 -16.50 -1.62
CA HIS A 646 -15.53 -16.57 -3.06
C HIS A 646 -14.52 -15.49 -3.43
N ILE A 647 -13.49 -15.86 -4.18
CA ILE A 647 -12.53 -14.91 -4.78
C ILE A 647 -12.63 -15.09 -6.29
N LEU A 648 -13.42 -14.22 -6.91
CA LEU A 648 -13.92 -14.36 -8.27
C LEU A 648 -13.07 -13.55 -9.24
N GLU A 649 -12.51 -14.23 -10.23
CA GLU A 649 -11.92 -13.58 -11.40
C GLU A 649 -13.04 -12.99 -12.28
N LEU A 650 -13.00 -11.68 -12.48
CA LEU A 650 -13.89 -10.97 -13.38
C LEU A 650 -13.27 -10.89 -14.78
N PRO A 651 -14.07 -10.74 -15.85
CA PRO A 651 -13.51 -10.49 -17.17
C PRO A 651 -12.73 -9.16 -17.18
N VAL A 652 -11.61 -9.14 -17.89
CA VAL A 652 -10.70 -7.99 -18.00
C VAL A 652 -11.45 -6.72 -18.43
N VAL A 653 -11.15 -5.60 -17.79
CA VAL A 653 -11.70 -4.29 -18.12
C VAL A 653 -11.10 -3.78 -19.44
N GLU A 654 -11.96 -3.24 -20.31
CA GLU A 654 -11.55 -2.65 -21.59
C GLU A 654 -10.63 -1.43 -21.38
N GLU A 655 -9.57 -1.33 -22.18
CA GLU A 655 -8.54 -0.28 -22.05
C GLU A 655 -9.12 1.14 -22.00
N SER A 656 -10.12 1.42 -22.84
CA SER A 656 -10.83 2.71 -22.90
C SER A 656 -11.52 3.12 -21.60
N LYS A 657 -11.88 2.16 -20.73
CA LYS A 657 -12.56 2.42 -19.46
C LYS A 657 -11.60 2.47 -18.27
N ARG A 658 -10.40 1.88 -18.36
CA ARG A 658 -9.48 1.69 -17.22
C ARG A 658 -9.02 2.99 -16.58
N LYS A 659 -8.67 3.99 -17.41
CA LYS A 659 -8.16 5.28 -16.91
C LYS A 659 -9.20 5.98 -16.03
N ALA A 660 -10.48 5.96 -16.44
CA ALA A 660 -11.57 6.54 -15.68
C ALA A 660 -11.79 5.87 -14.32
N LEU A 661 -11.55 4.56 -14.21
CA LEU A 661 -11.61 3.84 -12.92
C LEU A 661 -10.53 4.28 -11.94
N SER A 662 -9.41 4.81 -12.43
CA SER A 662 -8.35 5.35 -11.57
C SER A 662 -8.66 6.75 -11.04
N TRP A 663 -9.66 7.45 -11.58
CA TRP A 663 -9.99 8.82 -11.18
C TRP A 663 -10.48 8.85 -9.74
N ARG A 664 -9.93 9.77 -8.95
CA ARG A 664 -10.23 9.88 -7.52
C ARG A 664 -10.73 11.28 -7.19
N THR A 665 -11.71 11.35 -6.30
CA THR A 665 -12.21 12.62 -5.77
C THR A 665 -11.25 13.15 -4.70
N PRO A 666 -11.11 14.48 -4.55
CA PRO A 666 -10.16 15.07 -3.61
C PRO A 666 -10.42 14.61 -2.17
N THR A 667 -9.36 14.18 -1.49
CA THR A 667 -9.34 13.97 -0.04
C THR A 667 -8.30 14.90 0.56
N ASP A 668 -8.62 15.56 1.68
CA ASP A 668 -7.70 16.48 2.36
C ASP A 668 -6.65 15.76 3.23
N TYR A 669 -6.68 14.43 3.26
CA TYR A 669 -5.85 13.58 4.10
C TYR A 669 -5.83 14.06 5.56
N SER A 670 -6.94 14.67 5.98
CA SER A 670 -7.21 15.27 7.28
C SER A 670 -8.09 14.31 8.09
N ASN A 671 -7.48 13.24 8.57
CA ASN A 671 -8.05 12.41 9.65
C ASN A 671 -7.49 12.86 10.99
#